data_AF-A0A8H2XFS9-F1
#
_entry.id   AF-A0A8H2XFS9-F1
#
_cell.length_a   1.000
_cell.length_b   1.000
_cell.length_c   1.000
_cell.angle_alpha   90.00
_cell.angle_beta   90.00
_cell.angle_gamma   90.00
#
_symmetry.space_group_name_H-M   'P 1'
#
loop_
_entity.id
_entity.type
_entity.pdbx_description
1 polymer ?
#
loop_
_entity_poly.entity_id
_entity_poly.type
_entity_poly.pdbx_seq_one_letter_code
_entity_poly.pdbx_strand_id
1 'polypeptide(L)'
;MSSSRTPSRRSNTRDVLLRTFDLGFTAFGGPPAHFQILHKRFVEGSGRPSLISEQTYQELFSISQALPGPASTKMTFCIAFLRAGFLTALGVFLIWSLPGAIGMYALSLGIEKVDEVLPSPVYALLSGLNASTVGIIALSAVQLARKAITDPLTRLLVLLSACAGLCYNALWYFPTLIAIGGCVTLVWDHFLRGRVGRLVAKVRRPNGDQPAVVDEEAEGIPMDTLPTQSAPSVKSSGSGGVGAAAILETDRNDDSVSSSTTTSSEHKVPLKLGLLIIVGFFAIFTTLMVLRGTLRAPPLPLELFISMFLAGTIIFGGGPVVIPLLREYVVEPGWVSPRDFLIGLAIIQAFPGPNFNFAVYLGALALRSTNIPTIVGALLGFLGIFFPGITLSLGFQSIWRVMRSNRFVTSLLRGINAAAVGLVFTAVHRLWDIGYVKPDAAREIAQLNIWEPWFKSAPTNQTVHRVNLAKAWKISQGSRVLEIGCGQGDCTVVLASAVGDSGHVTGVDPAALDYGAPATLGQAQSHLLKSKIGHRMSFVQADPIEFLKLGENHDTFDTAVLAHCIYYMSSPTVLLNTFRALFKVPSIKRVCVAEYALSASNIDGYPHVLAVLAQAMIEVHKDAEKSESNVRTVLGPEGISKLGKEAGWLVSREGMIVPEKEQEDGRWEVGAVLEYTEVEIDRLILDERERAVINGMKGSISRSVEELGGVKNVRTMDVWWTVLNRPE
;
A
#
# COMPACT_ATOMS: atom_id res chain seq x y z
N MET A 1 11.30 -64.50 -5.94
CA MET A 1 10.69 -63.71 -7.02
C MET A 1 9.45 -63.00 -6.47
N SER A 2 9.55 -61.70 -6.15
CA SER A 2 8.41 -60.83 -5.88
C SER A 2 8.58 -59.62 -6.79
N SER A 3 7.71 -59.49 -7.79
CA SER A 3 7.83 -58.46 -8.83
C SER A 3 7.64 -57.07 -8.23
N SER A 4 8.64 -56.22 -8.33
CA SER A 4 8.54 -54.78 -8.12
C SER A 4 7.66 -54.17 -9.21
N ARG A 5 6.33 -54.20 -9.02
CA ARG A 5 5.39 -53.46 -9.86
C ARG A 5 5.63 -51.97 -9.65
N THR A 6 6.20 -51.30 -10.65
CA THR A 6 6.16 -49.83 -10.76
C THR A 6 4.71 -49.37 -10.61
N PRO A 7 4.40 -48.45 -9.67
CA PRO A 7 3.03 -48.03 -9.43
C PRO A 7 2.43 -47.39 -10.70
N SER A 8 1.20 -47.80 -11.05
CA SER A 8 0.48 -47.27 -12.21
C SER A 8 0.24 -45.75 -12.07
N ARG A 9 0.16 -45.00 -13.18
CA ARG A 9 -0.14 -43.55 -13.17
C ARG A 9 -1.43 -43.19 -12.38
N ARG A 10 -2.39 -44.11 -12.32
CA ARG A 10 -3.63 -43.98 -11.52
C ARG A 10 -3.39 -44.09 -10.00
N SER A 11 -2.47 -44.93 -9.53
CA SER A 11 -2.17 -45.04 -8.09
C SER A 11 -1.44 -43.80 -7.56
N ASN A 12 -0.55 -43.21 -8.37
CA ASN A 12 0.16 -41.97 -8.00
C ASN A 12 -0.77 -40.75 -7.94
N THR A 13 -1.77 -40.69 -8.82
CA THR A 13 -2.75 -39.60 -8.83
C THR A 13 -3.60 -39.60 -7.55
N ARG A 14 -4.13 -40.77 -7.18
CA ARG A 14 -4.95 -40.92 -5.97
C ARG A 14 -4.15 -40.59 -4.71
N ASP A 15 -2.91 -41.08 -4.60
CA ASP A 15 -2.09 -40.84 -3.41
C ASP A 15 -1.72 -39.35 -3.26
N VAL A 16 -1.38 -38.67 -4.35
CA VAL A 16 -1.13 -37.21 -4.33
C VAL A 16 -2.37 -36.45 -3.86
N LEU A 17 -3.55 -36.74 -4.44
CA LEU A 17 -4.80 -36.07 -4.05
C LEU A 17 -5.16 -36.33 -2.58
N LEU A 18 -5.00 -37.56 -2.10
CA LEU A 18 -5.25 -37.93 -0.70
C LEU A 18 -4.27 -37.28 0.30
N ARG A 19 -3.15 -36.73 -0.16
CA ARG A 19 -2.21 -35.98 0.66
C ARG A 19 -2.43 -34.47 0.60
N THR A 20 -3.22 -33.99 -0.35
CA THR A 20 -3.43 -32.55 -0.57
C THR A 20 -4.86 -32.07 -0.38
N PHE A 21 -5.84 -32.97 -0.30
CA PHE A 21 -7.26 -32.58 -0.35
C PHE A 21 -7.70 -31.63 0.76
N ASP A 22 -7.13 -31.76 1.96
CA ASP A 22 -7.45 -30.95 3.12
C ASP A 22 -6.58 -29.69 3.24
N LEU A 23 -5.50 -29.59 2.46
CA LEU A 23 -4.52 -28.50 2.63
C LEU A 23 -5.11 -27.11 2.41
N GLY A 24 -6.11 -26.98 1.52
CA GLY A 24 -6.84 -25.72 1.34
C GLY A 24 -7.64 -25.27 2.56
N PHE A 25 -7.86 -26.15 3.55
CA PHE A 25 -8.57 -25.89 4.79
C PHE A 25 -7.68 -25.97 6.04
N THR A 26 -6.53 -26.64 5.97
CA THR A 26 -5.69 -26.96 7.14
C THR A 26 -4.29 -26.33 7.11
N ALA A 27 -3.83 -25.82 5.96
CA ALA A 27 -2.51 -25.23 5.84
C ALA A 27 -2.52 -23.77 6.31
N PHE A 28 -2.35 -23.57 7.62
CA PHE A 28 -2.18 -22.25 8.23
C PHE A 28 -0.71 -21.88 8.40
N GLY A 29 -0.44 -20.58 8.45
CA GLY A 29 0.91 -20.04 8.57
C GLY A 29 1.60 -20.07 7.21
N GLY A 30 2.19 -18.95 6.78
CA GLY A 30 2.67 -18.74 5.41
C GLY A 30 3.74 -19.72 4.90
N PRO A 31 4.50 -19.36 3.85
CA PRO A 31 5.36 -20.32 3.14
C PRO A 31 6.29 -21.19 3.99
N PRO A 32 6.93 -20.71 5.08
CA PRO A 32 7.74 -21.57 5.94
C PRO A 32 6.97 -22.76 6.53
N ALA A 33 5.74 -22.55 7.01
CA ALA A 33 4.92 -23.61 7.58
C ALA A 33 4.39 -24.53 6.47
N HIS A 34 3.96 -23.96 5.33
CA HIS A 34 3.55 -24.77 4.17
C HIS A 34 4.65 -25.72 3.70
N PHE A 35 5.91 -25.25 3.64
CA PHE A 35 7.03 -26.11 3.27
C PHE A 35 7.23 -27.25 4.27
N GLN A 36 7.15 -26.99 5.59
CA GLN A 36 7.22 -28.07 6.58
C GLN A 36 6.08 -29.07 6.44
N ILE A 37 4.85 -28.60 6.19
CA ILE A 37 3.69 -29.46 5.95
C ILE A 37 3.92 -30.34 4.72
N LEU A 38 4.39 -29.75 3.61
CA LEU A 38 4.67 -30.48 2.37
C LEU A 38 5.81 -31.50 2.55
N HIS A 39 6.88 -31.12 3.26
CA HIS A 39 7.99 -32.01 3.59
C HIS A 39 7.50 -33.24 4.39
N LYS A 40 6.77 -33.00 5.48
CA LYS A 40 6.19 -34.06 6.31
C LYS A 40 5.23 -34.98 5.53
N ARG A 41 4.46 -34.44 4.58
CA ARG A 41 3.49 -35.23 3.81
C ARG A 41 4.08 -35.99 2.64
N PHE A 42 5.08 -35.45 1.96
CA PHE A 42 5.61 -36.03 0.73
C PHE A 42 6.99 -36.68 0.89
N VAL A 43 7.82 -36.19 1.80
CA VAL A 43 9.15 -36.74 2.11
C VAL A 43 9.08 -37.74 3.27
N GLU A 44 8.64 -37.31 4.45
CA GLU A 44 8.52 -38.21 5.63
C GLU A 44 7.34 -39.18 5.49
N GLY A 45 6.36 -38.82 4.66
CA GLY A 45 5.26 -39.69 4.26
C GLY A 45 4.06 -39.74 5.22
N SER A 46 4.19 -39.24 6.46
CA SER A 46 3.08 -39.14 7.45
C SER A 46 2.26 -40.44 7.59
N GLY A 47 2.92 -41.59 7.78
CA GLY A 47 2.27 -42.90 7.87
C GLY A 47 1.97 -43.57 6.51
N ARG A 48 2.36 -42.95 5.39
CA ARG A 48 2.37 -43.52 4.04
C ARG A 48 3.81 -43.55 3.49
N PRO A 49 4.12 -44.33 2.43
CA PRO A 49 5.45 -44.34 1.83
C PRO A 49 5.88 -42.95 1.35
N SER A 50 7.19 -42.66 1.42
CA SER A 50 7.77 -41.45 0.84
C SER A 50 7.50 -41.38 -0.66
N LEU A 51 7.01 -40.23 -1.14
CA LEU A 51 6.72 -40.00 -2.55
C LEU A 51 7.85 -39.27 -3.26
N ILE A 52 8.67 -38.50 -2.55
CA ILE A 52 9.78 -37.74 -3.12
C ILE A 52 10.99 -37.84 -2.20
N SER A 53 12.19 -37.96 -2.78
CA SER A 53 13.43 -37.94 -2.01
C SER A 53 13.70 -36.55 -1.44
N GLU A 54 14.50 -36.50 -0.36
CA GLU A 54 14.97 -35.24 0.22
C GLU A 54 15.66 -34.36 -0.84
N GLN A 55 16.49 -34.96 -1.69
CA GLN A 55 17.16 -34.25 -2.78
C GLN A 55 16.15 -33.61 -3.74
N THR A 56 15.12 -34.34 -4.17
CA THR A 56 14.11 -33.82 -5.09
C THR A 56 13.31 -32.69 -4.44
N TYR A 57 12.98 -32.83 -3.14
CA TYR A 57 12.32 -31.80 -2.37
C TYR A 57 13.15 -30.51 -2.32
N GLN A 58 14.45 -30.60 -2.03
CA GLN A 58 15.35 -29.44 -2.00
C GLN A 58 15.52 -28.80 -3.39
N GLU A 59 15.52 -29.59 -4.46
CA GLU A 59 15.54 -29.07 -5.83
C GLU A 59 14.28 -28.24 -6.15
N LEU A 60 13.10 -28.77 -5.84
CA LEU A 60 11.82 -28.06 -6.04
C LEU A 60 11.69 -26.83 -5.14
N PHE A 61 12.18 -26.91 -3.91
CA PHE A 61 12.23 -25.79 -2.98
C PHE A 61 13.08 -24.66 -3.56
N SER A 62 14.25 -25.00 -4.11
CA SER A 62 15.14 -24.02 -4.74
C SER A 62 14.51 -23.36 -5.96
N ILE A 63 13.83 -24.12 -6.83
CA ILE A 63 13.09 -23.57 -7.99
C ILE A 63 12.00 -22.60 -7.52
N SER A 64 11.22 -23.02 -6.52
CA SER A 64 10.08 -22.26 -6.01
C SER A 64 10.50 -20.92 -5.38
N GLN A 65 11.72 -20.87 -4.82
CA GLN A 65 12.30 -19.65 -4.25
C GLN A 65 13.02 -18.78 -5.29
N ALA A 66 13.61 -19.38 -6.33
CA ALA A 66 14.36 -18.68 -7.36
C ALA A 66 13.49 -17.94 -8.37
N LEU A 67 12.24 -18.37 -8.56
CA LEU A 67 11.31 -17.81 -9.53
C LEU A 67 10.25 -16.94 -8.85
N PRO A 68 9.65 -15.97 -9.56
CA PRO A 68 8.59 -15.14 -9.00
C PRO A 68 7.28 -15.92 -8.78
N GLY A 69 6.38 -15.34 -8.00
CA GLY A 69 5.05 -15.86 -7.64
C GLY A 69 5.01 -16.61 -6.31
N PRO A 70 3.83 -17.10 -5.89
CA PRO A 70 3.65 -17.71 -4.57
C PRO A 70 4.44 -19.01 -4.41
N ALA A 71 5.46 -18.99 -3.54
CA ALA A 71 6.44 -20.06 -3.39
C ALA A 71 5.83 -21.42 -2.97
N SER A 72 4.94 -21.42 -1.97
CA SER A 72 4.26 -22.65 -1.51
C SER A 72 3.32 -23.24 -2.56
N THR A 73 2.58 -22.40 -3.28
CA THR A 73 1.73 -22.84 -4.40
C THR A 73 2.56 -23.49 -5.50
N LYS A 74 3.67 -22.87 -5.91
CA LYS A 74 4.59 -23.43 -6.92
C LYS A 74 5.14 -24.77 -6.45
N MET A 75 5.55 -24.89 -5.19
CA MET A 75 6.05 -26.13 -4.61
C MET A 75 5.01 -27.25 -4.68
N THR A 76 3.79 -27.01 -4.17
CA THR A 76 2.69 -28.00 -4.19
C THR A 76 2.36 -28.42 -5.62
N PHE A 77 2.27 -27.47 -6.55
CA PHE A 77 2.04 -27.73 -7.97
C PHE A 77 3.15 -28.58 -8.58
N CYS A 78 4.41 -28.23 -8.31
CA CYS A 78 5.59 -28.92 -8.84
C CYS A 78 5.67 -30.38 -8.36
N ILE A 79 5.42 -30.63 -7.07
CA ILE A 79 5.39 -31.98 -6.49
C ILE A 79 4.30 -32.82 -7.18
N ALA A 80 3.09 -32.28 -7.30
CA ALA A 80 1.97 -32.97 -7.94
C ALA A 80 2.25 -33.24 -9.43
N PHE A 81 2.87 -32.28 -10.12
CA PHE A 81 3.26 -32.41 -11.52
C PHE A 81 4.29 -33.53 -11.73
N LEU A 82 5.35 -33.56 -10.93
CA LEU A 82 6.37 -34.60 -11.03
C LEU A 82 5.79 -36.00 -10.77
N ARG A 83 4.92 -36.15 -9.75
CA ARG A 83 4.40 -37.47 -9.37
C ARG A 83 3.23 -37.96 -10.23
N ALA A 84 2.26 -37.09 -10.53
CA ALA A 84 1.00 -37.48 -11.19
C ALA A 84 0.74 -36.82 -12.56
N GLY A 85 1.49 -35.77 -12.90
CA GLY A 85 1.40 -35.06 -14.19
C GLY A 85 0.53 -33.80 -14.12
N PHE A 86 0.41 -33.11 -15.27
CA PHE A 86 -0.18 -31.77 -15.35
C PHE A 86 -1.63 -31.66 -14.87
N LEU A 87 -2.52 -32.55 -15.32
CA LEU A 87 -3.93 -32.50 -14.93
C LEU A 87 -4.13 -32.66 -13.41
N THR A 88 -3.34 -33.54 -12.78
CA THR A 88 -3.37 -33.69 -11.32
C THR A 88 -2.78 -32.47 -10.63
N ALA A 89 -1.69 -31.88 -11.16
CA ALA A 89 -1.12 -30.65 -10.62
C ALA A 89 -2.12 -29.49 -10.64
N LEU A 90 -2.89 -29.35 -11.73
CA LEU A 90 -3.96 -28.37 -11.83
C LEU A 90 -5.07 -28.66 -10.81
N GLY A 91 -5.52 -29.91 -10.69
CA GLY A 91 -6.50 -30.30 -9.68
C GLY A 91 -6.03 -30.03 -8.24
N VAL A 92 -4.77 -30.32 -7.94
CA VAL A 92 -4.16 -30.02 -6.63
C VAL A 92 -4.08 -28.51 -6.38
N PHE A 93 -3.71 -27.70 -7.38
CA PHE A 93 -3.73 -26.24 -7.27
C PHE A 93 -5.13 -25.72 -6.97
N LEU A 94 -6.15 -26.22 -7.66
CA LEU A 94 -7.53 -25.84 -7.43
C LEU A 94 -7.97 -26.22 -6.00
N ILE A 95 -7.71 -27.45 -5.54
CA ILE A 95 -8.07 -27.86 -4.17
C ILE A 95 -7.30 -27.06 -3.11
N TRP A 96 -6.03 -26.74 -3.39
CA TRP A 96 -5.17 -25.93 -2.51
C TRP A 96 -5.65 -24.48 -2.40
N SER A 97 -6.14 -23.89 -3.49
CA SER A 97 -6.40 -22.44 -3.56
C SER A 97 -7.88 -22.06 -3.49
N LEU A 98 -8.80 -22.86 -4.06
CA LEU A 98 -10.21 -22.49 -4.17
C LEU A 98 -10.90 -22.25 -2.81
N PRO A 99 -10.70 -23.07 -1.77
CA PRO A 99 -11.40 -22.85 -0.50
C PRO A 99 -11.16 -21.44 0.05
N GLY A 100 -9.89 -21.02 0.08
CA GLY A 100 -9.52 -19.67 0.47
C GLY A 100 -10.02 -18.60 -0.52
N ALA A 101 -9.94 -18.86 -1.82
CA ALA A 101 -10.45 -17.93 -2.85
C ALA A 101 -11.97 -17.70 -2.73
N ILE A 102 -12.74 -18.76 -2.51
CA ILE A 102 -14.19 -18.70 -2.30
C ILE A 102 -14.51 -17.91 -1.04
N GLY A 103 -13.83 -18.17 0.07
CA GLY A 103 -14.09 -17.42 1.30
C GLY A 103 -13.66 -15.95 1.19
N MET A 104 -12.59 -15.64 0.45
CA MET A 104 -12.19 -14.24 0.17
C MET A 104 -13.16 -13.53 -0.77
N TYR A 105 -13.75 -14.24 -1.73
CA TYR A 105 -14.83 -13.70 -2.56
C TYR A 105 -16.14 -13.52 -1.77
N ALA A 106 -16.48 -14.45 -0.90
CA ALA A 106 -17.61 -14.30 0.01
C ALA A 106 -17.41 -13.10 0.94
N LEU A 107 -16.18 -12.87 1.40
CA LEU A 107 -15.82 -11.71 2.19
C LEU A 107 -16.02 -10.39 1.42
N SER A 108 -15.66 -10.32 0.14
CA SER A 108 -15.91 -9.09 -0.65
C SER A 108 -17.39 -8.77 -0.74
N LEU A 109 -18.24 -9.78 -0.95
CA LEU A 109 -19.71 -9.61 -0.97
C LEU A 109 -20.27 -9.23 0.41
N GLY A 110 -19.62 -9.66 1.49
CA GLY A 110 -19.99 -9.28 2.86
C GLY A 110 -19.67 -7.83 3.17
N ILE A 111 -18.48 -7.37 2.78
CA ILE A 111 -18.02 -5.99 3.01
C ILE A 111 -18.84 -4.98 2.23
N GLU A 112 -19.43 -5.36 1.09
CA GLU A 112 -20.42 -4.54 0.37
C GLU A 112 -21.65 -4.16 1.20
N LYS A 113 -21.97 -4.94 2.24
CA LYS A 113 -23.16 -4.73 3.10
C LYS A 113 -22.84 -4.11 4.46
N VAL A 114 -21.56 -3.84 4.74
CA VAL A 114 -21.12 -3.26 6.01
C VAL A 114 -21.03 -1.74 5.86
N ASP A 115 -21.74 -1.01 6.71
CA ASP A 115 -21.71 0.46 6.75
C ASP A 115 -20.29 0.98 6.96
N GLU A 116 -20.02 2.20 6.46
CA GLU A 116 -18.65 2.73 6.42
C GLU A 116 -18.04 2.96 7.83
N VAL A 117 -18.90 3.11 8.84
CA VAL A 117 -18.54 3.22 10.26
C VAL A 117 -18.62 1.85 10.91
N LEU A 118 -17.47 1.22 11.12
CA LEU A 118 -17.39 -0.02 11.87
C LEU A 118 -17.72 0.25 13.35
N PRO A 119 -18.51 -0.61 14.01
CA PRO A 119 -18.72 -0.52 15.46
C PRO A 119 -17.37 -0.46 16.20
N SER A 120 -17.25 0.36 17.24
CA SER A 120 -15.99 0.59 17.97
C SER A 120 -15.21 -0.70 18.35
N PRO A 121 -15.84 -1.81 18.78
CA PRO A 121 -15.14 -3.06 19.03
C PRO A 121 -14.50 -3.68 17.79
N VAL A 122 -15.15 -3.55 16.62
CA VAL A 122 -14.66 -4.07 15.34
C VAL A 122 -13.48 -3.23 14.85
N TYR A 123 -13.56 -1.90 15.01
CA TYR A 123 -12.42 -1.02 14.72
C TYR A 123 -11.20 -1.33 15.59
N ALA A 124 -11.39 -1.51 16.90
CA ALA A 124 -10.31 -1.88 17.82
C ALA A 124 -9.69 -3.24 17.45
N LEU A 125 -10.52 -4.23 17.11
CA LEU A 125 -10.09 -5.53 16.63
C LEU A 125 -9.28 -5.42 15.33
N LEU A 126 -9.78 -4.69 14.35
CA LEU A 126 -9.11 -4.49 13.05
C LEU A 126 -7.80 -3.72 13.20
N SER A 127 -7.75 -2.71 14.07
CA SER A 127 -6.50 -2.00 14.39
C SER A 127 -5.47 -2.95 15.02
N GLY A 128 -5.90 -3.80 15.96
CA GLY A 128 -5.04 -4.84 16.55
C GLY A 128 -4.56 -5.87 15.52
N LEU A 129 -5.44 -6.31 14.62
CA LEU A 129 -5.10 -7.24 13.53
C LEU A 129 -4.12 -6.63 12.52
N ASN A 130 -4.28 -5.34 12.17
CA ASN A 130 -3.35 -4.62 11.30
C ASN A 130 -1.96 -4.51 11.94
N ALA A 131 -1.89 -4.12 13.22
CA ALA A 131 -0.62 -4.07 13.96
C ALA A 131 0.05 -5.45 14.05
N SER A 132 -0.74 -6.50 14.33
CA SER A 132 -0.26 -7.90 14.32
C SER A 132 0.27 -8.31 12.94
N THR A 133 -0.41 -7.91 11.88
CA THR A 133 0.00 -8.19 10.50
C THR A 133 1.37 -7.59 10.20
N VAL A 134 1.62 -6.33 10.56
CA VAL A 134 2.95 -5.70 10.41
C VAL A 134 4.02 -6.51 11.17
N GLY A 135 3.72 -6.95 12.39
CA GLY A 135 4.60 -7.81 13.19
C GLY A 135 4.91 -9.16 12.54
N ILE A 136 3.90 -9.85 11.99
CA ILE A 136 4.08 -11.13 11.29
C ILE A 136 4.91 -10.98 10.01
N ILE A 137 4.71 -9.88 9.28
CA ILE A 137 5.47 -9.55 8.07
C ILE A 137 6.93 -9.25 8.44
N ALA A 138 7.17 -8.46 9.50
CA ALA A 138 8.51 -8.21 10.02
C ALA A 138 9.22 -9.51 10.45
N LEU A 139 8.53 -10.39 11.17
CA LEU A 139 9.05 -11.70 11.55
C LEU A 139 9.42 -12.54 10.31
N SER A 140 8.56 -12.55 9.30
CA SER A 140 8.79 -13.25 8.03
C SER A 140 10.00 -12.69 7.28
N ALA A 141 10.19 -11.37 7.29
CA ALA A 141 11.35 -10.70 6.70
C ALA A 141 12.65 -11.16 7.38
N VAL A 142 12.67 -11.20 8.71
CA VAL A 142 13.82 -11.69 9.50
C VAL A 142 14.11 -13.17 9.22
N GLN A 143 13.08 -14.01 9.17
CA GLN A 143 13.25 -15.43 8.85
C GLN A 143 13.82 -15.65 7.45
N LEU A 144 13.36 -14.86 6.46
CA LEU A 144 13.83 -14.94 5.09
C LEU A 144 15.27 -14.40 4.97
N ALA A 145 15.61 -13.33 5.70
CA ALA A 145 16.96 -12.78 5.79
C ALA A 145 17.95 -13.79 6.35
N ARG A 146 17.60 -14.48 7.45
CA ARG A 146 18.45 -15.54 8.02
C ARG A 146 18.75 -16.67 7.02
N LYS A 147 17.81 -16.97 6.11
CA LYS A 147 17.99 -17.99 5.06
C LYS A 147 18.74 -17.47 3.83
N ALA A 148 18.55 -16.21 3.45
CA ALA A 148 19.18 -15.62 2.28
C ALA A 148 20.62 -15.15 2.55
N ILE A 149 20.95 -14.81 3.79
CA ILE A 149 22.31 -14.42 4.20
C ILE A 149 23.15 -15.69 4.38
N THR A 150 23.94 -16.00 3.36
CA THR A 150 24.88 -17.13 3.38
C THR A 150 26.31 -16.72 3.71
N ASP A 151 26.64 -15.43 3.57
CA ASP A 151 28.01 -14.90 3.61
C ASP A 151 28.00 -13.36 3.80
N PRO A 152 29.16 -12.71 4.04
CA PRO A 152 29.21 -11.27 4.27
C PRO A 152 28.70 -10.42 3.10
N LEU A 153 28.86 -10.86 1.86
CA LEU A 153 28.38 -10.09 0.70
C LEU A 153 26.86 -10.11 0.60
N THR A 154 26.22 -11.28 0.79
CA THR A 154 24.76 -11.37 0.80
C THR A 154 24.16 -10.59 1.98
N ARG A 155 24.84 -10.56 3.13
CA ARG A 155 24.47 -9.68 4.26
C ARG A 155 24.47 -8.21 3.87
N LEU A 156 25.54 -7.76 3.20
CA LEU A 156 25.64 -6.38 2.72
C LEU A 156 24.56 -6.07 1.68
N LEU A 157 24.27 -7.00 0.76
CA LEU A 157 23.22 -6.82 -0.25
C LEU A 157 21.84 -6.67 0.36
N VAL A 158 21.49 -7.49 1.37
CA VAL A 158 20.22 -7.35 2.11
C VAL A 158 20.13 -5.97 2.76
N LEU A 159 21.20 -5.50 3.41
CA LEU A 159 21.21 -4.20 4.09
C LEU A 159 21.14 -3.03 3.11
N LEU A 160 21.96 -3.04 2.06
CA LEU A 160 22.00 -1.99 1.06
C LEU A 160 20.70 -1.91 0.26
N SER A 161 20.10 -3.05 -0.15
CA SER A 161 18.84 -3.01 -0.87
C SER A 161 17.68 -2.56 0.01
N ALA A 162 17.68 -2.90 1.31
CA ALA A 162 16.72 -2.37 2.27
C ALA A 162 16.84 -0.84 2.40
N CYS A 163 18.04 -0.32 2.66
CA CYS A 163 18.29 1.13 2.77
C CYS A 163 17.96 1.86 1.46
N ALA A 164 18.44 1.34 0.34
CA ALA A 164 18.19 1.90 -0.98
C ALA A 164 16.69 1.95 -1.28
N GLY A 165 15.94 0.90 -0.95
CA GLY A 165 14.49 0.83 -1.08
C GLY A 165 13.73 1.83 -0.20
N LEU A 166 14.28 2.19 0.97
CA LEU A 166 13.70 3.22 1.83
C LEU A 166 13.91 4.65 1.28
N CYS A 167 15.01 4.88 0.56
CA CYS A 167 15.35 6.21 0.06
C CYS A 167 14.64 6.61 -1.24
N TYR A 168 14.12 5.66 -2.03
CA TYR A 168 13.56 5.95 -3.37
C TYR A 168 12.29 5.17 -3.69
N ASN A 169 11.29 5.88 -4.23
CA ASN A 169 9.93 5.37 -4.43
C ASN A 169 9.56 5.38 -5.92
N ALA A 170 10.09 4.42 -6.68
CA ALA A 170 9.68 4.20 -8.08
C ALA A 170 9.51 2.71 -8.42
N LEU A 171 8.50 2.39 -9.22
CA LEU A 171 8.13 1.01 -9.61
C LEU A 171 9.28 0.25 -10.32
N TRP A 172 10.08 0.94 -11.13
CA TRP A 172 11.21 0.34 -11.86
C TRP A 172 12.44 0.07 -10.97
N TYR A 173 12.50 0.73 -9.81
CA TYR A 173 13.68 0.74 -8.96
C TYR A 173 13.91 -0.61 -8.27
N PHE A 174 12.83 -1.28 -7.84
CA PHE A 174 12.92 -2.57 -7.15
C PHE A 174 13.46 -3.71 -8.04
N PRO A 175 12.94 -3.93 -9.27
CA PRO A 175 13.54 -4.91 -10.19
C PRO A 175 15.01 -4.60 -10.51
N THR A 176 15.34 -3.31 -10.62
CA THR A 176 16.71 -2.85 -10.91
C THR A 176 17.66 -3.21 -9.76
N LEU A 177 17.27 -2.95 -8.51
CA LEU A 177 18.05 -3.34 -7.33
C LEU A 177 18.26 -4.86 -7.24
N ILE A 178 17.23 -5.65 -7.55
CA ILE A 178 17.31 -7.11 -7.58
C ILE A 178 18.32 -7.58 -8.65
N ALA A 179 18.25 -7.01 -9.86
CA ALA A 179 19.18 -7.31 -10.94
C ALA A 179 20.63 -6.94 -10.58
N ILE A 180 20.83 -5.75 -9.99
CA ILE A 180 22.14 -5.31 -9.49
C ILE A 180 22.67 -6.30 -8.44
N GLY A 181 21.84 -6.72 -7.49
CA GLY A 181 22.23 -7.71 -6.48
C GLY A 181 22.78 -9.00 -7.09
N GLY A 182 22.13 -9.52 -8.13
CA GLY A 182 22.61 -10.67 -8.89
C GLY A 182 23.93 -10.41 -9.62
N CYS A 183 24.06 -9.27 -10.30
CA CYS A 183 25.29 -8.91 -11.00
C CYS A 183 26.48 -8.75 -10.02
N VAL A 184 26.24 -8.19 -8.84
CA VAL A 184 27.28 -7.99 -7.80
C VAL A 184 27.82 -9.33 -7.32
N THR A 185 26.98 -10.33 -7.03
CA THR A 185 27.46 -11.65 -6.60
C THR A 185 28.21 -12.38 -7.71
N LEU A 186 27.74 -12.27 -8.96
CA LEU A 186 28.41 -12.82 -10.14
C LEU A 186 29.85 -12.28 -10.28
N VAL A 187 30.00 -10.95 -10.27
CA VAL A 187 31.30 -10.29 -10.42
C VAL A 187 32.19 -10.60 -9.21
N TRP A 188 31.62 -10.65 -8.01
CA TRP A 188 32.37 -11.00 -6.81
C TRP A 188 32.97 -12.41 -6.88
N ASP A 189 32.13 -13.42 -7.12
CA ASP A 189 32.55 -14.82 -7.05
C ASP A 189 33.53 -15.20 -8.14
N HIS A 190 33.37 -14.67 -9.36
CA HIS A 190 34.17 -15.07 -10.52
C HIS A 190 35.34 -14.14 -10.84
N PHE A 191 35.26 -12.85 -10.47
CA PHE A 191 36.29 -11.89 -10.88
C PHE A 191 37.09 -11.32 -9.70
N LEU A 192 36.40 -10.88 -8.63
CA LEU A 192 37.03 -10.16 -7.53
C LEU A 192 37.58 -11.08 -6.44
N ARG A 193 36.91 -12.19 -6.10
CA ARG A 193 37.32 -13.10 -5.01
C ARG A 193 38.74 -13.62 -5.18
N GLY A 194 39.14 -13.96 -6.41
CA GLY A 194 40.49 -14.42 -6.74
C GLY A 194 41.54 -13.30 -6.83
N ARG A 195 41.15 -12.04 -7.04
CA ARG A 195 42.05 -10.87 -7.07
C ARG A 195 42.28 -10.31 -5.67
N VAL A 196 41.22 -10.20 -4.86
CA VAL A 196 41.28 -9.77 -3.45
C VAL A 196 42.05 -10.80 -2.62
N GLY A 197 41.82 -12.11 -2.82
CA GLY A 197 42.61 -13.15 -2.15
C GLY A 197 44.11 -13.05 -2.43
N ARG A 198 44.51 -12.71 -3.67
CA ARG A 198 45.91 -12.48 -4.05
C ARG A 198 46.48 -11.19 -3.44
N LEU A 199 45.68 -10.12 -3.35
CA LEU A 199 46.08 -8.86 -2.72
C LEU A 199 46.26 -9.00 -1.21
N VAL A 200 45.32 -9.66 -0.52
CA VAL A 200 45.40 -9.94 0.91
C VAL A 200 46.58 -10.88 1.20
N ALA A 201 46.82 -11.90 0.37
CA ALA A 201 48.01 -12.75 0.49
C ALA A 201 49.33 -12.00 0.24
N LYS A 202 49.32 -10.94 -0.59
CA LYS A 202 50.49 -10.08 -0.86
C LYS A 202 50.78 -9.11 0.30
N VAL A 203 49.74 -8.66 1.00
CA VAL A 203 49.84 -7.82 2.21
C VAL A 203 50.20 -8.67 3.44
N ARG A 204 49.82 -9.95 3.47
CA ARG A 204 50.08 -10.88 4.57
C ARG A 204 51.40 -11.66 4.43
N ARG A 205 52.24 -11.34 3.42
CA ARG A 205 53.62 -11.84 3.35
C ARG A 205 54.48 -11.08 4.37
N PRO A 206 55.06 -11.74 5.38
CA PRO A 206 56.08 -11.12 6.20
C PRO A 206 57.35 -10.97 5.36
N ASN A 207 57.95 -9.77 5.33
CA ASN A 207 59.35 -9.64 4.94
C ASN A 207 60.17 -10.46 5.94
N GLY A 208 60.94 -11.42 5.43
CA GLY A 208 61.77 -12.29 6.24
C GLY A 208 63.08 -11.64 6.65
N ASP A 209 63.54 -12.01 7.84
CA ASP A 209 64.88 -12.57 8.05
C ASP A 209 64.74 -13.77 9.02
N GLN A 210 65.36 -14.90 8.66
CA GLN A 210 65.35 -16.23 9.29
C GLN A 210 66.61 -16.45 10.18
N PRO A 211 66.88 -17.62 10.83
CA PRO A 211 66.03 -18.68 11.43
C PRO A 211 66.51 -19.11 12.85
N ALA A 212 65.73 -19.94 13.54
CA ALA A 212 66.27 -21.01 14.40
C ALA A 212 65.26 -22.16 14.49
N VAL A 213 65.69 -23.33 14.01
CA VAL A 213 65.01 -24.62 14.20
C VAL A 213 65.34 -25.11 15.60
N VAL A 214 64.33 -25.40 16.41
CA VAL A 214 64.39 -26.40 17.46
C VAL A 214 63.06 -27.14 17.45
N ASP A 215 63.15 -28.45 17.19
CA ASP A 215 62.07 -29.42 17.33
C ASP A 215 61.48 -29.38 18.75
N GLU A 216 60.18 -29.61 18.91
CA GLU A 216 59.72 -30.44 20.03
C GLU A 216 58.28 -30.92 19.87
N GLU A 217 58.14 -32.21 20.13
CA GLU A 217 56.94 -33.03 20.16
C GLU A 217 56.02 -32.66 21.34
N ALA A 218 54.81 -33.22 21.30
CA ALA A 218 53.76 -33.09 22.31
C ALA A 218 54.12 -33.69 23.67
N GLU A 219 53.61 -33.11 24.78
CA GLU A 219 52.92 -33.82 25.89
C GLU A 219 52.46 -32.88 27.05
N GLY A 220 51.23 -33.10 27.57
CA GLY A 220 50.90 -33.07 29.02
C GLY A 220 50.51 -31.78 29.80
N ILE A 221 49.18 -31.51 29.93
CA ILE A 221 48.30 -31.31 31.14
C ILE A 221 48.96 -30.73 32.46
N PRO A 222 48.40 -29.76 33.26
CA PRO A 222 47.03 -29.78 33.88
C PRO A 222 46.29 -28.45 34.16
N MET A 223 44.99 -28.64 34.50
CA MET A 223 44.05 -27.72 35.14
C MET A 223 44.11 -27.86 36.69
N ASP A 224 43.94 -26.78 37.45
CA ASP A 224 43.53 -26.70 38.88
C ASP A 224 43.46 -25.18 39.25
N THR A 225 42.63 -24.58 40.12
CA THR A 225 41.63 -25.01 41.12
C THR A 225 40.80 -23.80 41.62
N LEU A 226 39.52 -24.08 42.01
CA LEU A 226 38.71 -23.51 43.13
C LEU A 226 38.05 -22.10 43.06
N PRO A 227 36.98 -21.81 43.86
CA PRO A 227 36.09 -22.71 44.63
C PRO A 227 34.56 -22.48 44.45
N THR A 228 33.83 -23.55 44.77
CA THR A 228 32.39 -23.64 45.08
C THR A 228 32.00 -22.92 46.38
N GLN A 229 30.82 -22.28 46.40
CA GLN A 229 30.01 -22.08 47.61
C GLN A 229 28.56 -22.51 47.38
N SER A 230 27.98 -23.05 48.45
CA SER A 230 26.82 -23.94 48.55
C SER A 230 25.54 -23.24 49.03
N ALA A 231 24.41 -23.56 48.37
CA ALA A 231 23.03 -23.81 48.88
C ALA A 231 22.30 -22.69 49.71
N PRO A 232 20.94 -22.54 49.68
CA PRO A 232 19.98 -23.64 49.79
C PRO A 232 18.69 -23.58 48.93
N SER A 233 18.06 -24.74 48.90
CA SER A 233 16.76 -25.14 48.33
C SER A 233 15.53 -24.52 49.01
N VAL A 234 14.51 -24.13 48.23
CA VAL A 234 13.07 -24.23 48.60
C VAL A 234 12.20 -24.47 47.33
N LYS A 235 11.07 -25.16 47.53
CA LYS A 235 10.21 -25.96 46.65
C LYS A 235 9.28 -25.22 45.65
N SER A 236 8.92 -25.96 44.59
CA SER A 236 7.63 -26.04 43.84
C SER A 236 6.97 -24.73 43.36
N SER A 237 6.59 -24.57 42.08
CA SER A 237 5.52 -25.35 41.42
C SER A 237 5.28 -24.83 39.98
N GLY A 238 4.85 -25.73 39.09
CA GLY A 238 3.78 -25.42 38.11
C GLY A 238 4.11 -24.80 36.75
N SER A 239 4.07 -25.66 35.71
CA SER A 239 3.62 -25.42 34.33
C SER A 239 4.57 -24.84 33.28
N GLY A 240 5.13 -25.75 32.46
CA GLY A 240 4.69 -25.92 31.07
C GLY A 240 5.06 -24.86 30.04
N GLY A 241 6.35 -24.69 29.74
CA GLY A 241 6.85 -24.03 28.53
C GLY A 241 7.77 -24.95 27.75
N VAL A 242 7.30 -25.49 26.62
CA VAL A 242 8.14 -26.27 25.68
C VAL A 242 8.79 -25.28 24.71
N GLY A 243 10.11 -25.18 24.81
CA GLY A 243 10.97 -24.49 23.86
C GLY A 243 12.27 -25.27 23.69
N ALA A 244 12.75 -25.23 22.45
CA ALA A 244 14.13 -25.48 22.02
C ALA A 244 14.61 -26.93 21.95
N ALA A 245 14.86 -27.33 20.69
CA ALA A 245 15.64 -28.48 20.30
C ALA A 245 17.07 -28.39 20.82
N ALA A 246 17.50 -29.44 21.52
CA ALA A 246 18.90 -29.77 21.73
C ALA A 246 19.27 -30.88 20.74
N ILE A 247 20.36 -30.63 20.01
CA ILE A 247 21.08 -31.59 19.19
C ILE A 247 21.77 -32.56 20.15
N LEU A 248 21.59 -33.87 19.95
CA LEU A 248 22.45 -34.90 20.51
C LEU A 248 23.03 -35.70 19.36
N GLU A 249 24.36 -35.66 19.30
CA GLU A 249 25.22 -36.57 18.56
C GLU A 249 25.01 -38.01 19.05
N THR A 250 24.99 -38.96 18.12
CA THR A 250 25.35 -40.34 18.42
C THR A 250 26.25 -40.89 17.31
N ASP A 251 27.44 -41.26 17.77
CA ASP A 251 28.41 -42.25 17.35
C ASP A 251 28.41 -42.84 15.94
N ARG A 252 29.65 -42.87 15.42
CA ARG A 252 30.12 -43.72 14.33
C ARG A 252 30.01 -45.19 14.72
N ASN A 253 29.47 -46.01 13.81
CA ASN A 253 29.94 -47.36 13.61
C ASN A 253 29.91 -47.68 12.11
N ASP A 254 31.03 -48.20 11.63
CA ASP A 254 31.20 -48.79 10.30
C ASP A 254 30.20 -49.92 10.09
N ASP A 255 29.47 -49.86 8.97
CA ASP A 255 29.19 -51.07 8.19
C ASP A 255 28.73 -50.70 6.77
N SER A 256 29.32 -51.42 5.82
CA SER A 256 29.20 -51.28 4.37
C SER A 256 27.79 -51.01 3.85
N VAL A 257 27.60 -49.84 3.21
CA VAL A 257 26.43 -49.60 2.34
C VAL A 257 26.92 -49.41 0.90
N SER A 258 26.77 -50.50 0.16
CA SER A 258 26.73 -50.57 -1.30
C SER A 258 26.28 -49.26 -1.95
N SER A 259 27.18 -48.68 -2.75
CA SER A 259 26.90 -47.63 -3.70
C SER A 259 25.80 -48.05 -4.68
N SER A 260 24.55 -47.76 -4.37
CA SER A 260 23.46 -47.83 -5.34
C SER A 260 23.47 -46.56 -6.18
N THR A 261 24.15 -46.64 -7.32
CA THR A 261 23.98 -45.69 -8.43
C THR A 261 22.58 -45.87 -9.01
N THR A 262 21.56 -45.26 -8.40
CA THR A 262 20.21 -45.18 -8.98
C THR A 262 20.12 -43.95 -9.87
N THR A 263 19.92 -44.24 -11.15
CA THR A 263 19.81 -43.34 -12.29
C THR A 263 18.75 -42.26 -12.07
N SER A 264 19.19 -41.00 -12.13
CA SER A 264 18.37 -39.80 -12.05
C SER A 264 17.54 -39.59 -13.34
N SER A 265 16.32 -40.11 -13.36
CA SER A 265 15.35 -39.88 -14.46
C SER A 265 13.95 -39.52 -13.92
N GLU A 266 13.85 -38.46 -13.11
CA GLU A 266 12.57 -38.04 -12.50
C GLU A 266 12.07 -36.65 -12.94
N HIS A 267 12.33 -36.19 -14.17
CA HIS A 267 11.67 -34.96 -14.68
C HIS A 267 10.99 -35.21 -16.02
N LYS A 268 9.69 -34.86 -16.10
CA LYS A 268 8.76 -35.25 -17.17
C LYS A 268 8.72 -34.28 -18.38
N VAL A 269 9.32 -33.10 -18.29
CA VAL A 269 9.20 -32.07 -19.35
C VAL A 269 10.43 -32.08 -20.26
N PRO A 270 10.27 -32.21 -21.58
CA PRO A 270 11.38 -32.09 -22.52
C PRO A 270 11.88 -30.64 -22.60
N LEU A 271 13.20 -30.46 -22.76
CA LEU A 271 13.87 -29.15 -22.78
C LEU A 271 13.24 -28.16 -23.77
N LYS A 272 12.86 -28.63 -24.97
CA LYS A 272 12.22 -27.82 -26.01
C LYS A 272 10.88 -27.24 -25.56
N LEU A 273 10.08 -28.04 -24.85
CA LEU A 273 8.78 -27.59 -24.34
C LEU A 273 8.95 -26.58 -23.21
N GLY A 274 9.91 -26.81 -22.30
CA GLY A 274 10.25 -25.85 -21.26
C GLY A 274 10.68 -24.49 -21.81
N LEU A 275 11.56 -24.49 -22.82
CA LEU A 275 11.99 -23.27 -23.49
C LEU A 275 10.82 -22.55 -24.18
N LEU A 276 9.94 -23.30 -24.86
CA LEU A 276 8.76 -22.74 -25.51
C LEU A 276 7.79 -22.09 -24.51
N ILE A 277 7.59 -22.70 -23.33
CA ILE A 277 6.78 -22.11 -22.25
C ILE A 277 7.40 -20.79 -21.77
N ILE A 278 8.73 -20.74 -21.57
CA ILE A 278 9.42 -19.53 -21.11
C ILE A 278 9.34 -18.41 -22.15
N VAL A 279 9.61 -18.71 -23.43
CA VAL A 279 9.51 -17.73 -24.53
C VAL A 279 8.07 -17.23 -24.68
N GLY A 280 7.09 -18.15 -24.64
CA GLY A 280 5.67 -17.79 -24.68
C GLY A 280 5.26 -16.88 -23.51
N PHE A 281 5.75 -17.18 -22.30
CA PHE A 281 5.52 -16.32 -21.13
C PHE A 281 6.07 -14.90 -21.35
N PHE A 282 7.31 -14.75 -21.79
CA PHE A 282 7.90 -13.42 -22.04
C PHE A 282 7.20 -12.69 -23.19
N ALA A 283 6.76 -13.39 -24.24
CA ALA A 283 5.97 -12.79 -25.30
C ALA A 283 4.62 -12.24 -24.79
N ILE A 284 3.91 -13.01 -23.94
CA ILE A 284 2.68 -12.56 -23.28
C ILE A 284 2.96 -11.37 -22.37
N PHE A 285 4.00 -11.45 -21.53
CA PHE A 285 4.39 -10.36 -20.63
C PHE A 285 4.68 -9.07 -21.40
N THR A 286 5.51 -9.12 -22.44
CA THR A 286 5.83 -7.96 -23.28
C THR A 286 4.57 -7.40 -23.94
N THR A 287 3.70 -8.26 -24.47
CA THR A 287 2.44 -7.83 -25.09
C THR A 287 1.55 -7.08 -24.09
N LEU A 288 1.37 -7.61 -22.88
CA LEU A 288 0.58 -6.98 -21.83
C LEU A 288 1.19 -5.65 -21.37
N MET A 289 2.51 -5.55 -21.26
CA MET A 289 3.19 -4.30 -20.88
C MET A 289 3.09 -3.24 -21.98
N VAL A 290 3.22 -3.63 -23.25
CA VAL A 290 3.02 -2.71 -24.39
C VAL A 290 1.57 -2.24 -24.44
N LEU A 291 0.60 -3.15 -24.24
CA LEU A 291 -0.82 -2.81 -24.22
C LEU A 291 -1.14 -1.80 -23.10
N ARG A 292 -0.57 -2.00 -21.90
CA ARG A 292 -0.68 -1.06 -20.78
C ARG A 292 -0.12 0.32 -21.12
N GLY A 293 1.01 0.39 -21.83
CA GLY A 293 1.69 1.64 -22.14
C GLY A 293 1.15 2.39 -23.37
N THR A 294 0.44 1.70 -24.27
CA THR A 294 -0.05 2.27 -25.54
C THR A 294 -1.52 2.68 -25.49
N LEU A 295 -2.34 2.05 -24.64
CA LEU A 295 -3.72 2.45 -24.44
C LEU A 295 -3.80 3.67 -23.52
N ARG A 296 -4.40 4.77 -24.00
CA ARG A 296 -4.58 6.00 -23.21
C ARG A 296 -5.68 5.89 -22.14
N ALA A 297 -6.66 5.00 -22.35
CA ALA A 297 -7.76 4.73 -21.43
C ALA A 297 -8.19 3.25 -21.54
N PRO A 298 -7.37 2.30 -21.05
CA PRO A 298 -7.71 0.89 -21.07
C PRO A 298 -8.93 0.59 -20.17
N PRO A 299 -9.77 -0.40 -20.53
CA PRO A 299 -10.90 -0.78 -19.70
C PRO A 299 -10.43 -1.38 -18.36
N LEU A 300 -11.11 -1.06 -17.26
CA LEU A 300 -10.73 -1.44 -15.90
C LEU A 300 -10.44 -2.95 -15.70
N PRO A 301 -11.20 -3.90 -16.28
CA PRO A 301 -10.88 -5.33 -16.17
C PRO A 301 -9.51 -5.71 -16.76
N LEU A 302 -9.14 -5.06 -17.87
CA LEU A 302 -7.84 -5.27 -18.51
C LEU A 302 -6.72 -4.71 -17.64
N GLU A 303 -6.89 -3.50 -17.09
CA GLU A 303 -5.93 -2.93 -16.16
C GLU A 303 -5.78 -3.78 -14.89
N LEU A 304 -6.89 -4.24 -14.31
CA LEU A 304 -6.90 -5.13 -13.16
C LEU A 304 -6.10 -6.41 -13.46
N PHE A 305 -6.38 -7.07 -14.58
CA PHE A 305 -5.67 -8.29 -14.97
C PHE A 305 -4.18 -8.02 -15.16
N ILE A 306 -3.81 -6.96 -15.87
CA ILE A 306 -2.40 -6.59 -16.11
C ILE A 306 -1.69 -6.27 -14.80
N SER A 307 -2.32 -5.53 -13.89
CA SER A 307 -1.77 -5.20 -12.58
C SER A 307 -1.52 -6.45 -11.73
N MET A 308 -2.46 -7.40 -11.73
CA MET A 308 -2.34 -8.68 -11.02
C MET A 308 -1.30 -9.59 -11.66
N PHE A 309 -1.24 -9.62 -13.01
CA PHE A 309 -0.23 -10.34 -13.77
C PHE A 309 1.19 -9.80 -13.51
N LEU A 310 1.33 -8.48 -13.48
CA LEU A 310 2.58 -7.81 -13.15
C LEU A 310 3.01 -8.12 -11.71
N ALA A 311 2.08 -8.01 -10.76
CA ALA A 311 2.32 -8.40 -9.38
C ALA A 311 2.82 -9.85 -9.32
N GLY A 312 2.10 -10.81 -9.91
CA GLY A 312 2.49 -12.22 -9.96
C GLY A 312 3.87 -12.49 -10.60
N THR A 313 4.34 -11.60 -11.46
CA THR A 313 5.65 -11.70 -12.15
C THR A 313 6.79 -11.07 -11.35
N ILE A 314 6.52 -10.08 -10.50
CA ILE A 314 7.56 -9.34 -9.75
C ILE A 314 7.76 -9.90 -8.34
N ILE A 315 6.78 -10.58 -7.76
CA ILE A 315 6.86 -11.01 -6.37
C ILE A 315 7.87 -12.15 -6.19
N PHE A 316 8.93 -11.90 -5.43
CA PHE A 316 9.84 -12.94 -4.92
C PHE A 316 9.65 -13.09 -3.41
N GLY A 317 9.61 -14.33 -2.93
CA GLY A 317 9.31 -14.60 -1.52
C GLY A 317 7.81 -14.54 -1.19
N GLY A 318 7.47 -14.81 0.06
CA GLY A 318 6.10 -15.11 0.50
C GLY A 318 5.05 -14.00 0.42
N GLY A 319 3.84 -14.32 0.88
CA GLY A 319 2.67 -13.42 0.97
C GLY A 319 2.88 -12.03 1.63
N PRO A 320 3.82 -11.85 2.57
CA PRO A 320 4.15 -10.54 3.13
C PRO A 320 4.63 -9.46 2.14
N VAL A 321 5.35 -9.85 1.08
CA VAL A 321 6.03 -8.91 0.16
C VAL A 321 5.08 -8.34 -0.90
N VAL A 322 4.01 -9.07 -1.20
CA VAL A 322 3.04 -8.70 -2.24
C VAL A 322 2.09 -7.60 -1.80
N ILE A 323 1.85 -7.46 -0.49
CA ILE A 323 0.79 -6.60 0.05
C ILE A 323 1.01 -5.11 -0.29
N PRO A 324 2.20 -4.50 -0.11
CA PRO A 324 2.38 -3.10 -0.46
C PRO A 324 2.22 -2.84 -1.96
N LEU A 325 2.68 -3.77 -2.80
CA LEU A 325 2.54 -3.68 -4.26
C LEU A 325 1.07 -3.77 -4.67
N LEU A 326 0.30 -4.69 -4.09
CA LEU A 326 -1.13 -4.77 -4.36
C LEU A 326 -1.84 -3.49 -3.95
N ARG A 327 -1.50 -2.91 -2.79
CA ARG A 327 -2.03 -1.61 -2.36
C ARG A 327 -1.75 -0.53 -3.40
N GLU A 328 -0.51 -0.43 -3.87
CA GLU A 328 -0.12 0.54 -4.91
C GLU A 328 -0.90 0.34 -6.22
N TYR A 329 -1.25 -0.91 -6.56
CA TYR A 329 -1.98 -1.21 -7.80
C TYR A 329 -3.50 -1.11 -7.72
N VAL A 330 -4.10 -1.11 -6.53
CA VAL A 330 -5.57 -1.10 -6.40
C VAL A 330 -6.11 0.01 -5.51
N VAL A 331 -5.33 0.51 -4.55
CA VAL A 331 -5.75 1.57 -3.63
C VAL A 331 -5.33 2.94 -4.14
N GLU A 332 -4.10 3.11 -4.61
CA GLU A 332 -3.64 4.39 -5.17
C GLU A 332 -4.47 4.84 -6.39
N PRO A 333 -4.88 3.95 -7.32
CA PRO A 333 -5.80 4.32 -8.40
C PRO A 333 -7.26 4.53 -7.96
N GLY A 334 -7.58 4.30 -6.68
CA GLY A 334 -8.93 4.46 -6.13
C GLY A 334 -9.90 3.28 -6.36
N TRP A 335 -9.45 2.13 -6.87
CA TRP A 335 -10.34 0.99 -7.14
C TRP A 335 -10.83 0.30 -5.86
N VAL A 336 -10.02 0.30 -4.81
CA VAL A 336 -10.33 -0.30 -3.51
C VAL A 336 -10.00 0.72 -2.41
N SER A 337 -10.90 0.90 -1.44
CA SER A 337 -10.66 1.84 -0.34
C SER A 337 -9.51 1.36 0.57
N PRO A 338 -8.73 2.27 1.20
CA PRO A 338 -7.71 1.88 2.17
C PRO A 338 -8.28 1.02 3.32
N ARG A 339 -9.50 1.33 3.77
CA ARG A 339 -10.22 0.54 4.78
C ARG A 339 -10.46 -0.89 4.33
N ASP A 340 -11.11 -1.08 3.18
CA ASP A 340 -11.50 -2.41 2.69
C ASP A 340 -10.24 -3.24 2.38
N PHE A 341 -9.17 -2.60 1.90
CA PHE A 341 -7.87 -3.23 1.73
C PHE A 341 -7.33 -3.78 3.05
N LEU A 342 -7.32 -2.97 4.12
CA LEU A 342 -6.82 -3.37 5.42
C LEU A 342 -7.68 -4.47 6.08
N ILE A 343 -9.01 -4.40 5.95
CA ILE A 343 -9.91 -5.47 6.46
C ILE A 343 -9.59 -6.80 5.77
N GLY A 344 -9.53 -6.80 4.43
CA GLY A 344 -9.21 -8.01 3.70
C GLY A 344 -7.80 -8.53 4.00
N LEU A 345 -6.85 -7.62 4.23
CA LEU A 345 -5.49 -7.96 4.66
C LEU A 345 -5.46 -8.61 6.05
N ALA A 346 -6.22 -8.09 7.00
CA ALA A 346 -6.31 -8.66 8.34
C ALA A 346 -6.91 -10.07 8.30
N ILE A 347 -7.97 -10.25 7.51
CA ILE A 347 -8.71 -11.51 7.44
C ILE A 347 -7.94 -12.59 6.66
N ILE A 348 -7.26 -12.25 5.56
CA ILE A 348 -6.51 -13.24 4.77
C ILE A 348 -5.39 -13.91 5.58
N GLN A 349 -4.81 -13.25 6.59
CA GLN A 349 -3.79 -13.89 7.44
C GLN A 349 -4.34 -15.03 8.28
N ALA A 350 -5.65 -15.05 8.54
CA ALA A 350 -6.33 -16.11 9.25
C ALA A 350 -6.87 -17.21 8.32
N PHE A 351 -6.77 -17.04 7.00
CA PHE A 351 -7.26 -18.01 6.04
C PHE A 351 -6.24 -19.14 5.78
N PRO A 352 -6.71 -20.39 5.63
CA PRO A 352 -5.86 -21.48 5.21
C PRO A 352 -5.48 -21.37 3.72
N GLY A 353 -4.34 -21.95 3.37
CA GLY A 353 -3.84 -22.00 2.00
C GLY A 353 -3.11 -20.71 1.59
N PRO A 354 -3.09 -20.36 0.31
CA PRO A 354 -2.23 -19.28 -0.17
C PRO A 354 -2.83 -17.89 0.12
N ASN A 355 -2.12 -17.06 0.89
CA ASN A 355 -2.52 -15.66 1.14
C ASN A 355 -2.65 -14.82 -0.14
N PHE A 356 -2.13 -15.30 -1.27
CA PHE A 356 -2.31 -14.68 -2.58
C PHE A 356 -3.77 -14.72 -3.06
N ASN A 357 -4.63 -15.54 -2.44
CA ASN A 357 -6.08 -15.46 -2.61
C ASN A 357 -6.66 -14.08 -2.23
N PHE A 358 -5.89 -13.21 -1.56
CA PHE A 358 -6.23 -11.81 -1.38
C PHE A 358 -6.49 -11.08 -2.71
N ALA A 359 -5.81 -11.46 -3.80
CA ALA A 359 -6.06 -10.88 -5.13
C ALA A 359 -7.49 -11.15 -5.65
N VAL A 360 -8.14 -12.22 -5.19
CA VAL A 360 -9.54 -12.55 -5.53
C VAL A 360 -10.48 -11.52 -4.91
N TYR A 361 -10.26 -11.23 -3.63
CA TYR A 361 -11.00 -10.20 -2.89
C TYR A 361 -10.79 -8.80 -3.50
N LEU A 362 -9.54 -8.42 -3.78
CA LEU A 362 -9.22 -7.14 -4.39
C LEU A 362 -9.80 -7.02 -5.80
N GLY A 363 -9.74 -8.09 -6.59
CA GLY A 363 -10.30 -8.10 -7.93
C GLY A 363 -11.83 -7.95 -7.94
N ALA A 364 -12.52 -8.60 -7.00
CA ALA A 364 -13.97 -8.43 -6.84
C ALA A 364 -14.33 -6.99 -6.46
N LEU A 365 -13.63 -6.40 -5.49
CA LEU A 365 -13.86 -5.02 -5.07
C LEU A 365 -13.52 -4.01 -6.16
N ALA A 366 -12.46 -4.23 -6.94
CA ALA A 366 -12.05 -3.30 -7.99
C ALA A 366 -13.12 -3.13 -9.09
N LEU A 367 -13.88 -4.19 -9.41
CA LEU A 367 -14.97 -4.11 -10.40
C LEU A 367 -16.32 -3.73 -9.80
N ARG A 368 -16.42 -3.48 -8.48
CA ARG A 368 -17.70 -3.18 -7.83
C ARG A 368 -18.41 -1.95 -8.39
N SER A 369 -17.66 -0.94 -8.81
CA SER A 369 -18.17 0.33 -9.35
C SER A 369 -18.56 0.22 -10.82
N THR A 370 -18.42 -0.95 -11.42
CA THR A 370 -18.71 -1.19 -12.84
C THR A 370 -19.95 -2.07 -13.00
N ASN A 371 -20.56 -2.04 -14.19
CA ASN A 371 -21.67 -2.94 -14.55
C ASN A 371 -21.24 -4.41 -14.77
N ILE A 372 -19.99 -4.76 -14.45
CA ILE A 372 -19.44 -6.09 -14.67
C ILE A 372 -19.58 -6.90 -13.37
N PRO A 373 -20.05 -8.16 -13.43
CA PRO A 373 -20.17 -8.98 -12.23
C PRO A 373 -18.85 -9.09 -11.46
N THR A 374 -18.88 -8.87 -10.13
CA THR A 374 -17.70 -8.89 -9.26
C THR A 374 -16.94 -10.23 -9.30
N ILE A 375 -17.64 -11.33 -9.62
CA ILE A 375 -17.00 -12.63 -9.85
C ILE A 375 -16.00 -12.62 -11.02
N VAL A 376 -16.22 -11.81 -12.05
CA VAL A 376 -15.27 -11.63 -13.15
C VAL A 376 -13.99 -11.00 -12.60
N GLY A 377 -14.13 -9.98 -11.75
CA GLY A 377 -12.99 -9.34 -11.08
C GLY A 377 -12.21 -10.33 -10.21
N ALA A 378 -12.91 -11.14 -9.43
CA ALA A 378 -12.32 -12.22 -8.65
C ALA A 378 -11.52 -13.23 -9.51
N LEU A 379 -12.08 -13.65 -10.64
CA LEU A 379 -11.41 -14.57 -11.57
C LEU A 379 -10.18 -13.92 -12.23
N LEU A 380 -10.28 -12.66 -12.65
CA LEU A 380 -9.15 -11.93 -13.23
C LEU A 380 -8.01 -11.75 -12.21
N GLY A 381 -8.35 -11.43 -10.95
CA GLY A 381 -7.39 -11.36 -9.85
C GLY A 381 -6.72 -12.71 -9.58
N PHE A 382 -7.50 -13.78 -9.51
CA PHE A 382 -7.01 -15.14 -9.31
C PHE A 382 -6.05 -15.58 -10.42
N LEU A 383 -6.46 -15.43 -11.68
CA LEU A 383 -5.65 -15.83 -12.83
C LEU A 383 -4.40 -14.95 -12.94
N GLY A 384 -4.56 -13.63 -12.84
CA GLY A 384 -3.45 -12.69 -12.95
C GLY A 384 -2.35 -12.98 -11.93
N ILE A 385 -2.70 -13.22 -10.66
CA ILE A 385 -1.68 -13.38 -9.61
C ILE A 385 -0.97 -14.75 -9.65
N PHE A 386 -1.67 -15.84 -9.99
CA PHE A 386 -1.13 -17.20 -9.91
C PHE A 386 -0.50 -17.69 -11.23
N PHE A 387 -1.01 -17.24 -12.38
CA PHE A 387 -0.58 -17.72 -13.69
C PHE A 387 0.92 -17.53 -13.97
N PRO A 388 1.55 -16.36 -13.69
CA PRO A 388 2.96 -16.14 -14.00
C PRO A 388 3.89 -17.12 -13.29
N GLY A 389 3.73 -17.27 -11.98
CA GLY A 389 4.60 -18.10 -11.16
C GLY A 389 4.50 -19.59 -11.48
N ILE A 390 3.28 -20.10 -11.73
CA ILE A 390 3.06 -21.50 -12.11
C ILE A 390 3.66 -21.79 -13.49
N THR A 391 3.40 -20.90 -14.46
CA THR A 391 3.90 -21.03 -15.84
C THR A 391 5.42 -21.03 -15.89
N LEU A 392 6.05 -20.07 -15.22
CA LEU A 392 7.51 -19.99 -15.12
C LEU A 392 8.09 -21.22 -14.41
N SER A 393 7.49 -21.66 -13.30
CA SER A 393 7.98 -22.85 -12.58
C SER A 393 7.95 -24.10 -13.45
N LEU A 394 6.88 -24.28 -14.24
CA LEU A 394 6.76 -25.41 -15.17
C LEU A 394 7.81 -25.34 -16.28
N GLY A 395 8.06 -24.16 -16.86
CA GLY A 395 9.07 -23.98 -17.89
C GLY A 395 10.49 -24.28 -17.38
N PHE A 396 10.83 -23.68 -16.23
CA PHE A 396 12.16 -23.78 -15.63
C PHE A 396 12.51 -25.16 -15.08
N GLN A 397 11.53 -25.98 -14.67
CA GLN A 397 11.79 -27.38 -14.31
C GLN A 397 12.57 -28.15 -15.37
N SER A 398 12.37 -27.82 -16.66
CA SER A 398 13.04 -28.48 -17.78
C SER A 398 14.52 -28.10 -17.92
N ILE A 399 14.90 -26.90 -17.46
CA ILE A 399 16.23 -26.31 -17.65
C ILE A 399 17.00 -26.25 -16.32
N TRP A 400 16.32 -26.44 -15.18
CA TRP A 400 16.88 -26.29 -13.84
C TRP A 400 18.14 -27.13 -13.62
N ARG A 401 18.22 -28.35 -14.15
CA ARG A 401 19.43 -29.20 -14.06
C ARG A 401 20.64 -28.55 -14.74
N VAL A 402 20.45 -28.00 -15.94
CA VAL A 402 21.53 -27.34 -16.70
C VAL A 402 21.94 -26.06 -15.99
N MET A 403 20.95 -25.27 -15.54
CA MET A 403 21.17 -24.00 -14.85
C MET A 403 21.86 -24.19 -13.50
N ARG A 404 21.41 -25.11 -12.64
CA ARG A 404 21.99 -25.32 -11.29
C ARG A 404 23.40 -25.90 -11.33
N SER A 405 23.76 -26.60 -12.41
CA SER A 405 25.12 -27.11 -12.61
C SER A 405 26.11 -25.99 -12.90
N ASN A 406 25.62 -24.83 -13.36
CA ASN A 406 26.43 -23.69 -13.71
C ASN A 406 26.65 -22.78 -12.49
N ARG A 407 27.92 -22.64 -12.08
CA ARG A 407 28.34 -21.77 -10.97
C ARG A 407 27.99 -20.29 -11.17
N PHE A 408 27.89 -19.82 -12.41
CA PHE A 408 27.44 -18.47 -12.70
C PHE A 408 25.98 -18.28 -12.28
N VAL A 409 25.10 -19.21 -12.65
CA VAL A 409 23.66 -19.10 -12.37
C VAL A 409 23.37 -19.18 -10.87
N THR A 410 24.02 -20.10 -10.15
CA THR A 410 23.83 -20.20 -8.69
C THR A 410 24.36 -18.96 -7.95
N SER A 411 25.45 -18.36 -8.43
CA SER A 411 25.96 -17.09 -7.91
C SER A 411 25.01 -15.92 -8.19
N LEU A 412 24.46 -15.81 -9.40
CA LEU A 412 23.46 -14.80 -9.77
C LEU A 412 22.20 -14.89 -8.89
N LEU A 413 21.63 -16.09 -8.77
CA LEU A 413 20.40 -16.32 -7.99
C LEU A 413 20.60 -16.01 -6.50
N ARG A 414 21.80 -16.27 -5.96
CA ARG A 414 22.15 -15.92 -4.58
C ARG A 414 22.04 -14.41 -4.34
N GLY A 415 22.54 -13.58 -5.27
CA GLY A 415 22.47 -12.12 -5.18
C GLY A 415 21.07 -11.56 -5.40
N ILE A 416 20.33 -12.09 -6.38
CA ILE A 416 18.92 -11.76 -6.63
C ILE A 416 18.08 -12.00 -5.38
N ASN A 417 18.23 -13.18 -4.76
CA ASN A 417 17.49 -13.54 -3.55
C ASN A 417 17.86 -12.61 -2.38
N ALA A 418 19.15 -12.36 -2.13
CA ALA A 418 19.58 -11.43 -1.07
C ALA A 418 19.00 -10.02 -1.25
N ALA A 419 19.07 -9.46 -2.46
CA ALA A 419 18.54 -8.13 -2.74
C ALA A 419 17.01 -8.08 -2.58
N ALA A 420 16.28 -9.08 -3.09
CA ALA A 420 14.84 -9.19 -2.94
C ALA A 420 14.42 -9.26 -1.47
N VAL A 421 15.19 -9.97 -0.64
CA VAL A 421 14.94 -10.06 0.80
C VAL A 421 15.15 -8.73 1.53
N GLY A 422 16.15 -7.94 1.15
CA GLY A 422 16.29 -6.59 1.70
C GLY A 422 15.10 -5.69 1.38
N LEU A 423 14.53 -5.80 0.18
CA LEU A 423 13.31 -5.06 -0.19
C LEU A 423 12.08 -5.46 0.63
N VAL A 424 12.07 -6.65 1.26
CA VAL A 424 11.01 -7.02 2.21
C VAL A 424 11.04 -6.13 3.44
N PHE A 425 12.20 -5.67 3.89
CA PHE A 425 12.28 -4.70 5.00
C PHE A 425 11.76 -3.33 4.61
N THR A 426 11.96 -2.91 3.35
CA THR A 426 11.31 -1.70 2.81
C THR A 426 9.78 -1.85 2.84
N ALA A 427 9.26 -3.01 2.44
CA ALA A 427 7.84 -3.34 2.53
C ALA A 427 7.30 -3.30 3.97
N VAL A 428 8.05 -3.84 4.94
CA VAL A 428 7.70 -3.79 6.37
C VAL A 428 7.62 -2.35 6.87
N HIS A 429 8.60 -1.50 6.55
CA HIS A 429 8.57 -0.09 6.94
C HIS A 429 7.38 0.64 6.34
N ARG A 430 7.13 0.46 5.04
CA ARG A 430 5.96 1.07 4.38
C ARG A 430 4.64 0.63 5.03
N LEU A 431 4.52 -0.66 5.37
CA LEU A 431 3.34 -1.17 6.06
C LEU A 431 3.25 -0.67 7.51
N TRP A 432 4.37 -0.44 8.18
CA TRP A 432 4.40 0.18 9.49
C TRP A 432 3.88 1.62 9.44
N ASP A 433 4.33 2.43 8.48
CA ASP A 433 3.85 3.80 8.29
C ASP A 433 2.35 3.87 8.02
N ILE A 434 1.80 2.84 7.36
CA ILE A 434 0.37 2.73 7.02
C ILE A 434 -0.45 2.13 8.18
N GLY A 435 0.08 1.09 8.83
CA GLY A 435 -0.60 0.31 9.87
C GLY A 435 -0.58 0.98 11.24
N TYR A 436 0.29 1.97 11.45
CA TYR A 436 0.25 2.86 12.59
C TYR A 436 -0.92 3.84 12.41
N VAL A 437 -2.12 3.35 12.68
CA VAL A 437 -3.29 4.16 12.96
C VAL A 437 -3.00 4.86 14.30
N LYS A 438 -2.40 6.06 14.23
CA LYS A 438 -2.46 6.98 15.36
C LYS A 438 -3.96 7.17 15.68
N PRO A 439 -4.39 7.06 16.94
CA PRO A 439 -5.63 7.72 17.36
C PRO A 439 -5.54 9.15 16.83
N ASP A 440 -6.54 9.51 16.02
CA ASP A 440 -6.40 10.50 14.97
C ASP A 440 -5.82 11.82 15.48
N ALA A 441 -4.68 12.26 14.93
CA ALA A 441 -4.28 13.66 15.06
C ALA A 441 -5.45 14.58 14.66
N ALA A 442 -6.29 14.14 13.71
CA ALA A 442 -7.54 14.80 13.36
C ALA A 442 -8.56 14.82 14.51
N ARG A 443 -8.71 13.78 15.35
CA ARG A 443 -9.58 13.79 16.54
C ARG A 443 -9.06 14.72 17.63
N GLU A 444 -7.76 14.69 17.88
CA GLU A 444 -7.14 15.59 18.86
C GLU A 444 -7.25 17.06 18.43
N ILE A 445 -7.08 17.33 17.13
CA ILE A 445 -7.26 18.68 16.56
C ILE A 445 -8.75 19.06 16.54
N ALA A 446 -9.64 18.14 16.20
CA ALA A 446 -11.09 18.35 16.14
C ALA A 446 -11.66 18.81 17.49
N GLN A 447 -11.18 18.20 18.59
CA GLN A 447 -11.53 18.60 19.96
C GLN A 447 -11.17 20.06 20.32
N LEU A 448 -10.36 20.74 19.51
CA LEU A 448 -10.02 22.15 19.72
C LEU A 448 -11.07 23.10 19.13
N ASN A 449 -11.98 22.64 18.27
CA ASN A 449 -13.02 23.47 17.65
C ASN A 449 -14.26 23.62 18.56
N ILE A 450 -14.84 24.83 18.61
CA ILE A 450 -15.89 25.19 19.57
C ILE A 450 -17.26 24.49 19.32
N TRP A 451 -17.45 23.92 18.13
CA TRP A 451 -18.75 23.44 17.64
C TRP A 451 -19.04 21.98 17.88
N GLU A 452 -17.99 21.21 18.13
CA GLU A 452 -18.06 19.77 18.23
C GLU A 452 -18.98 19.24 19.34
N PRO A 453 -19.18 19.94 20.49
CA PRO A 453 -20.12 19.50 21.53
C PRO A 453 -21.60 19.54 21.10
N TRP A 454 -21.96 20.34 20.08
CA TRP A 454 -23.35 20.57 19.67
C TRP A 454 -23.86 19.54 18.65
N PHE A 455 -22.96 18.93 17.87
CA PHE A 455 -23.28 17.92 16.87
C PHE A 455 -23.09 16.51 17.45
N LYS A 456 -24.17 15.88 17.92
CA LYS A 456 -24.18 14.60 18.67
C LYS A 456 -23.72 13.34 17.89
N SER A 457 -23.17 13.48 16.68
CA SER A 457 -22.64 12.35 15.89
C SER A 457 -21.56 12.79 14.90
N ALA A 458 -20.36 12.20 15.05
CA ALA A 458 -19.14 12.30 14.22
C ALA A 458 -18.27 13.59 14.34
N PRO A 459 -17.52 13.76 15.45
CA PRO A 459 -16.63 14.90 15.71
C PRO A 459 -15.26 14.81 14.97
N THR A 460 -15.24 14.52 13.66
CA THR A 460 -13.98 14.24 12.96
C THR A 460 -13.85 14.66 11.50
N ASN A 461 -14.93 14.75 10.72
CA ASN A 461 -14.76 14.56 9.27
C ASN A 461 -14.36 15.84 8.50
N GLN A 462 -14.83 17.02 8.93
CA GLN A 462 -14.32 18.29 8.43
C GLN A 462 -12.82 18.43 8.74
N THR A 463 -12.43 18.16 9.98
CA THR A 463 -11.03 18.19 10.42
C THR A 463 -10.17 17.15 9.69
N VAL A 464 -10.66 15.92 9.50
CA VAL A 464 -9.98 14.86 8.74
C VAL A 464 -9.71 15.33 7.31
N HIS A 465 -10.69 15.95 6.66
CA HIS A 465 -10.52 16.51 5.32
C HIS A 465 -9.42 17.57 5.28
N ARG A 466 -9.43 18.54 6.21
CA ARG A 466 -8.36 19.55 6.32
C ARG A 466 -6.98 18.92 6.62
N VAL A 467 -6.92 17.86 7.44
CA VAL A 467 -5.68 17.12 7.71
C VAL A 467 -5.16 16.42 6.45
N ASN A 468 -6.05 15.84 5.64
CA ASN A 468 -5.70 15.21 4.38
C ASN A 468 -5.17 16.23 3.37
N LEU A 469 -5.76 17.43 3.33
CA LEU A 469 -5.25 18.56 2.53
C LEU A 469 -3.85 19.00 2.96
N ALA A 470 -3.62 19.22 4.27
CA ALA A 470 -2.31 19.60 4.79
C ALA A 470 -1.22 18.55 4.46
N LYS A 471 -1.57 17.26 4.53
CA LYS A 471 -0.69 16.15 4.11
C LYS A 471 -0.42 16.16 2.60
N ALA A 472 -1.45 16.34 1.77
CA ALA A 472 -1.33 16.37 0.31
C ALA A 472 -0.41 17.52 -0.15
N TRP A 473 -0.60 18.70 0.42
CA TRP A 473 0.27 19.85 0.21
C TRP A 473 1.69 19.62 0.72
N LYS A 474 1.89 18.77 1.73
CA LYS A 474 3.16 18.61 2.47
C LYS A 474 3.57 19.92 3.14
N ILE A 475 2.73 20.40 4.04
CA ILE A 475 3.07 21.51 4.94
C ILE A 475 4.21 21.05 5.86
N SER A 476 5.26 21.86 5.96
CA SER A 476 6.49 21.50 6.68
C SER A 476 6.48 22.04 8.11
N GLN A 477 7.12 21.33 9.02
CA GLN A 477 7.34 21.83 10.37
C GLN A 477 8.26 23.07 10.32
N GLY A 478 7.95 24.10 11.10
CA GLY A 478 8.64 25.38 11.10
C GLY A 478 8.17 26.37 10.03
N SER A 479 7.25 25.98 9.14
CA SER A 479 6.71 26.90 8.14
C SER A 479 5.92 28.05 8.76
N ARG A 480 5.99 29.21 8.13
CA ARG A 480 5.15 30.37 8.39
C ARG A 480 4.12 30.48 7.28
N VAL A 481 2.89 30.11 7.61
CA VAL A 481 1.80 29.94 6.64
C VAL A 481 0.82 31.11 6.73
N LEU A 482 0.47 31.67 5.58
CA LEU A 482 -0.62 32.62 5.42
C LEU A 482 -1.84 31.89 4.87
N GLU A 483 -2.95 31.88 5.59
CA GLU A 483 -4.21 31.33 5.12
C GLU A 483 -5.17 32.45 4.71
N ILE A 484 -5.65 32.40 3.48
CA ILE A 484 -6.61 33.36 2.93
C ILE A 484 -8.01 32.77 3.00
N GLY A 485 -8.94 33.49 3.65
CA GLY A 485 -10.31 33.04 3.88
C GLY A 485 -10.38 31.99 4.99
N CYS A 486 -9.86 32.30 6.18
CA CYS A 486 -9.75 31.35 7.27
C CYS A 486 -11.08 31.03 7.97
N GLY A 487 -12.12 31.85 7.79
CA GLY A 487 -13.42 31.69 8.41
C GLY A 487 -13.34 31.49 9.92
N GLN A 488 -13.90 30.38 10.40
CA GLN A 488 -13.91 30.02 11.83
C GLN A 488 -12.58 29.47 12.35
N GLY A 489 -11.66 29.09 11.45
CA GLY A 489 -10.32 28.59 11.78
C GLY A 489 -10.15 27.07 11.71
N ASP A 490 -11.07 26.31 11.12
CA ASP A 490 -10.98 24.84 11.02
C ASP A 490 -9.74 24.37 10.26
N CYS A 491 -9.39 25.07 9.16
CA CYS A 491 -8.15 24.76 8.44
C CYS A 491 -6.94 25.37 9.15
N THR A 492 -7.07 26.56 9.76
CA THR A 492 -6.02 27.23 10.53
C THR A 492 -5.47 26.36 11.66
N VAL A 493 -6.35 25.74 12.45
CA VAL A 493 -5.93 24.89 13.59
C VAL A 493 -5.19 23.63 13.11
N VAL A 494 -5.58 23.08 11.97
CA VAL A 494 -4.90 21.94 11.35
C VAL A 494 -3.52 22.34 10.83
N LEU A 495 -3.42 23.49 10.15
CA LEU A 495 -2.15 24.02 9.67
C LEU A 495 -1.22 24.33 10.86
N ALA A 496 -1.75 24.90 11.95
CA ALA A 496 -0.99 25.21 13.17
C ALA A 496 -0.45 23.96 13.88
N SER A 497 -1.21 22.86 13.81
CA SER A 497 -0.74 21.54 14.25
C SER A 497 0.38 21.03 13.33
N ALA A 498 0.21 21.15 12.01
CA ALA A 498 1.18 20.67 11.02
C ALA A 498 2.53 21.41 11.04
N VAL A 499 2.53 22.72 11.25
CA VAL A 499 3.77 23.52 11.31
C VAL A 499 4.55 23.33 12.62
N GLY A 500 3.93 22.77 13.67
CA GLY A 500 4.60 22.49 14.95
C GLY A 500 5.03 23.74 15.73
N ASP A 501 5.75 23.54 16.84
CA ASP A 501 6.10 24.61 17.81
C ASP A 501 6.97 25.75 17.25
N SER A 502 7.76 25.46 16.22
CA SER A 502 8.65 26.45 15.59
C SER A 502 8.00 27.19 14.41
N GLY A 503 6.79 26.81 14.03
CA GLY A 503 6.05 27.42 12.92
C GLY A 503 4.93 28.34 13.39
N HIS A 504 4.28 29.01 12.44
CA HIS A 504 3.15 29.89 12.75
C HIS A 504 2.17 29.97 11.58
N VAL A 505 0.88 30.12 11.88
CA VAL A 505 -0.17 30.32 10.86
C VAL A 505 -0.91 31.61 11.12
N THR A 506 -1.07 32.44 10.09
CA THR A 506 -1.90 33.65 10.15
C THR A 506 -3.08 33.47 9.22
N GLY A 507 -4.29 33.40 9.78
CA GLY A 507 -5.53 33.40 9.03
C GLY A 507 -6.03 34.82 8.79
N VAL A 508 -6.35 35.14 7.53
CA VAL A 508 -6.91 36.44 7.13
C VAL A 508 -8.28 36.25 6.51
N ASP A 509 -9.27 36.98 7.00
CA ASP A 509 -10.65 36.91 6.49
C ASP A 509 -11.31 38.30 6.52
N PRO A 510 -12.01 38.73 5.46
CA PRO A 510 -12.71 40.02 5.46
C PRO A 510 -14.03 39.99 6.24
N ALA A 511 -14.59 38.81 6.54
CA ALA A 511 -15.90 38.69 7.17
C ALA A 511 -15.93 39.30 8.59
N ALA A 512 -17.10 39.82 8.96
CA ALA A 512 -17.29 40.42 10.27
C ALA A 512 -17.19 39.37 11.39
N LEU A 513 -16.58 39.71 12.52
CA LEU A 513 -16.36 38.77 13.62
C LEU A 513 -17.65 38.33 14.34
N ASP A 514 -18.77 39.03 14.10
CA ASP A 514 -20.12 38.69 14.55
C ASP A 514 -20.90 37.83 13.54
N TYR A 515 -20.33 37.53 12.37
CA TYR A 515 -20.90 36.61 11.38
C TYR A 515 -20.79 35.15 11.84
N GLY A 516 -21.79 34.34 11.51
CA GLY A 516 -21.79 32.89 11.71
C GLY A 516 -22.74 32.40 12.81
N ALA A 517 -23.20 31.15 12.65
CA ALA A 517 -24.05 30.44 13.61
C ALA A 517 -23.58 28.97 13.71
N PRO A 518 -23.74 28.29 14.88
CA PRO A 518 -24.38 28.74 16.13
C PRO A 518 -23.57 29.74 17.02
N ALA A 519 -22.42 30.19 16.56
CA ALA A 519 -21.43 31.05 17.22
C ALA A 519 -20.69 31.82 16.12
N THR A 520 -20.12 32.94 16.47
CA THR A 520 -19.57 33.85 15.47
C THR A 520 -18.13 33.48 15.13
N LEU A 521 -17.59 33.99 14.02
CA LEU A 521 -16.19 33.82 13.65
C LEU A 521 -15.27 34.23 14.81
N GLY A 522 -15.54 35.39 15.43
CA GLY A 522 -14.78 35.88 16.57
C GLY A 522 -14.83 34.97 17.79
N GLN A 523 -15.97 34.32 18.06
CA GLN A 523 -16.10 33.35 19.15
C GLN A 523 -15.27 32.08 18.89
N ALA A 524 -15.34 31.54 17.67
CA ALA A 524 -14.58 30.35 17.27
C ALA A 524 -13.06 30.61 17.29
N GLN A 525 -12.62 31.71 16.66
CA GLN A 525 -11.22 32.12 16.62
C GLN A 525 -10.66 32.38 18.03
N SER A 526 -11.42 33.08 18.89
CA SER A 526 -11.02 33.33 20.29
C SER A 526 -10.91 32.04 21.12
N HIS A 527 -11.72 31.03 20.80
CA HIS A 527 -11.63 29.72 21.45
C HIS A 527 -10.36 28.97 21.03
N LEU A 528 -10.05 28.97 19.73
CA LEU A 528 -8.83 28.37 19.19
C LEU A 528 -7.55 29.00 19.76
N LEU A 529 -7.53 30.33 19.91
CA LEU A 529 -6.39 31.05 20.51
C LEU A 529 -6.16 30.69 21.98
N LYS A 530 -7.18 30.24 22.71
CA LYS A 530 -7.07 29.76 24.10
C LYS A 530 -6.66 28.28 24.20
N SER A 531 -6.60 27.57 23.08
CA SER A 531 -6.20 26.17 23.04
C SER A 531 -4.71 25.98 23.34
N LYS A 532 -4.29 24.73 23.56
CA LYS A 532 -2.88 24.38 23.83
C LYS A 532 -1.92 24.81 22.72
N ILE A 533 -2.40 24.91 21.48
CA ILE A 533 -1.61 25.30 20.30
C ILE A 533 -1.94 26.71 19.81
N GLY A 534 -2.74 27.48 20.56
CA GLY A 534 -3.17 28.84 20.16
C GLY A 534 -2.01 29.80 19.91
N HIS A 535 -0.87 29.61 20.60
CA HIS A 535 0.36 30.39 20.38
C HIS A 535 0.97 30.23 18.97
N ARG A 536 0.57 29.19 18.22
CA ARG A 536 1.04 28.90 16.86
C ARG A 536 0.16 29.53 15.79
N MET A 537 -0.90 30.24 16.16
CA MET A 537 -1.82 30.85 15.20
C MET A 537 -2.22 32.27 15.57
N SER A 538 -2.60 33.03 14.56
CA SER A 538 -3.16 34.37 14.66
C SER A 538 -4.29 34.54 13.66
N PHE A 539 -5.28 35.38 13.99
CA PHE A 539 -6.39 35.71 13.11
C PHE A 539 -6.42 37.22 12.89
N VAL A 540 -6.62 37.64 11.65
CA VAL A 540 -6.66 39.04 11.24
C VAL A 540 -7.91 39.29 10.40
N GLN A 541 -8.80 40.14 10.90
CA GLN A 541 -9.95 40.61 10.12
C GLN A 541 -9.49 41.71 9.16
N ALA A 542 -9.28 41.36 7.89
CA ALA A 542 -8.83 42.30 6.85
C ALA A 542 -9.15 41.77 5.45
N ASP A 543 -9.24 42.68 4.48
CA ASP A 543 -9.18 42.29 3.07
C ASP A 543 -7.81 41.66 2.76
N PRO A 544 -7.75 40.44 2.18
CA PRO A 544 -6.50 39.75 1.88
C PRO A 544 -5.52 40.56 1.01
N ILE A 545 -6.02 41.30 0.02
CA ILE A 545 -5.17 42.06 -0.91
C ILE A 545 -4.62 43.29 -0.21
N GLU A 546 -5.43 44.00 0.59
CA GLU A 546 -4.97 45.13 1.40
C GLU A 546 -3.98 44.68 2.48
N PHE A 547 -4.23 43.56 3.15
CA PHE A 547 -3.31 42.98 4.14
C PHE A 547 -1.92 42.71 3.54
N LEU A 548 -1.87 42.18 2.31
CA LEU A 548 -0.63 41.91 1.58
C LEU A 548 0.08 43.19 1.09
N LYS A 549 -0.61 44.33 0.98
CA LYS A 549 0.02 45.61 0.58
C LYS A 549 0.78 46.29 1.72
N LEU A 550 0.40 46.02 2.97
CA LEU A 550 1.08 46.52 4.16
C LEU A 550 2.45 45.81 4.27
N GLY A 551 3.48 46.42 3.71
CA GLY A 551 4.82 45.84 3.49
C GLY A 551 5.53 45.29 4.73
N GLU A 552 5.03 45.57 5.94
CA GLU A 552 5.50 44.99 7.20
C GLU A 552 5.38 43.45 7.25
N ASN A 553 4.49 42.88 6.42
CA ASN A 553 4.22 41.44 6.34
C ASN A 553 4.97 40.70 5.22
N HIS A 554 5.89 41.37 4.50
CA HIS A 554 6.49 40.78 3.28
C HIS A 554 7.55 39.71 3.54
N ASP A 555 8.14 39.66 4.74
CA ASP A 555 9.17 38.67 5.10
C ASP A 555 8.69 37.61 6.09
N THR A 556 7.38 37.57 6.38
CA THR A 556 6.83 36.73 7.45
C THR A 556 6.30 35.38 6.98
N PHE A 557 6.09 35.14 5.69
CA PHE A 557 5.40 33.93 5.21
C PHE A 557 6.17 33.21 4.10
N ASP A 558 6.35 31.90 4.21
CA ASP A 558 6.95 31.08 3.15
C ASP A 558 5.91 30.41 2.25
N THR A 559 4.69 30.20 2.76
CA THR A 559 3.62 29.45 2.11
C THR A 559 2.30 30.17 2.27
N ALA A 560 1.52 30.28 1.20
CA ALA A 560 0.12 30.69 1.27
C ALA A 560 -0.83 29.49 1.07
N VAL A 561 -2.02 29.55 1.65
CA VAL A 561 -3.08 28.53 1.55
C VAL A 561 -4.42 29.19 1.23
N LEU A 562 -5.13 28.65 0.23
CA LEU A 562 -6.53 28.93 -0.07
C LEU A 562 -7.29 27.60 -0.01
N ALA A 563 -8.19 27.43 0.95
CA ALA A 563 -8.91 26.16 1.16
C ALA A 563 -10.41 26.41 1.23
N HIS A 564 -11.15 25.98 0.20
CA HIS A 564 -12.61 26.14 0.10
C HIS A 564 -13.08 27.58 0.33
N CYS A 565 -12.31 28.56 -0.14
CA CYS A 565 -12.61 29.98 0.02
C CYS A 565 -12.83 30.68 -1.32
N ILE A 566 -12.58 30.01 -2.45
CA ILE A 566 -12.63 30.64 -3.78
C ILE A 566 -14.08 30.88 -4.19
N TYR A 567 -14.99 29.96 -3.86
CA TYR A 567 -16.40 30.11 -4.24
C TYR A 567 -17.08 31.32 -3.58
N TYR A 568 -16.56 31.81 -2.45
CA TYR A 568 -17.05 33.02 -1.77
C TYR A 568 -16.59 34.33 -2.43
N MET A 569 -15.62 34.28 -3.35
CA MET A 569 -15.12 35.47 -4.01
C MET A 569 -16.16 36.05 -4.97
N SER A 570 -16.19 37.38 -5.12
CA SER A 570 -17.19 38.06 -5.94
C SER A 570 -17.00 37.89 -7.45
N SER A 571 -15.79 37.55 -7.90
CA SER A 571 -15.50 37.29 -9.31
C SER A 571 -14.17 36.54 -9.50
N PRO A 572 -13.94 35.94 -10.69
CA PRO A 572 -12.64 35.38 -11.06
C PRO A 572 -11.50 36.41 -11.02
N THR A 573 -11.81 37.69 -11.26
CA THR A 573 -10.84 38.80 -11.19
C THR A 573 -10.29 39.00 -9.78
N VAL A 574 -11.10 38.79 -8.74
CA VAL A 574 -10.64 38.85 -7.35
C VAL A 574 -9.60 37.77 -7.09
N LEU A 575 -9.87 36.52 -7.51
CA LEU A 575 -8.91 35.42 -7.37
C LEU A 575 -7.58 35.71 -8.09
N LEU A 576 -7.65 36.22 -9.33
CA LEU A 576 -6.47 36.60 -10.10
C LEU A 576 -5.64 37.68 -9.39
N ASN A 577 -6.31 38.70 -8.84
CA ASN A 577 -5.65 39.76 -8.11
C ASN A 577 -5.05 39.27 -6.79
N THR A 578 -5.70 38.33 -6.10
CA THR A 578 -5.16 37.63 -4.93
C THR A 578 -3.89 36.87 -5.29
N PHE A 579 -3.88 36.07 -6.37
CA PHE A 579 -2.67 35.38 -6.82
C PHE A 579 -1.55 36.35 -7.20
N ARG A 580 -1.87 37.48 -7.84
CA ARG A 580 -0.89 38.54 -8.15
C ARG A 580 -0.34 39.21 -6.90
N ALA A 581 -1.18 39.46 -5.89
CA ALA A 581 -0.76 40.03 -4.62
C ALA A 581 0.19 39.07 -3.88
N LEU A 582 -0.15 37.79 -3.81
CA LEU A 582 0.72 36.75 -3.25
C LEU A 582 2.05 36.64 -4.01
N PHE A 583 2.02 36.73 -5.35
CA PHE A 583 3.24 36.68 -6.16
C PHE A 583 4.18 37.87 -5.90
N LYS A 584 3.62 39.04 -5.59
CA LYS A 584 4.41 40.24 -5.25
C LYS A 584 5.19 40.10 -3.95
N VAL A 585 4.76 39.23 -3.03
CA VAL A 585 5.48 38.97 -1.78
C VAL A 585 6.67 38.03 -2.05
N PRO A 586 7.94 38.47 -1.90
CA PRO A 586 9.10 37.68 -2.31
C PRO A 586 9.34 36.42 -1.46
N SER A 587 8.96 36.45 -0.19
CA SER A 587 9.14 35.35 0.78
C SER A 587 8.22 34.16 0.49
N ILE A 588 7.01 34.40 -0.04
CA ILE A 588 6.07 33.34 -0.40
C ILE A 588 6.59 32.61 -1.64
N LYS A 589 7.02 31.35 -1.45
CA LYS A 589 7.57 30.51 -2.52
C LYS A 589 6.53 29.57 -3.14
N ARG A 590 5.44 29.33 -2.41
CA ARG A 590 4.38 28.39 -2.82
C ARG A 590 3.00 28.83 -2.35
N VAL A 591 2.00 28.54 -3.16
CA VAL A 591 0.57 28.70 -2.85
C VAL A 591 -0.11 27.34 -2.94
N CYS A 592 -0.70 26.91 -1.84
CA CYS A 592 -1.49 25.68 -1.78
C CYS A 592 -2.95 26.05 -1.99
N VAL A 593 -3.63 25.35 -2.90
CA VAL A 593 -5.03 25.60 -3.20
C VAL A 593 -5.81 24.30 -3.05
N ALA A 594 -7.01 24.38 -2.50
CA ALA A 594 -8.02 23.33 -2.64
C ALA A 594 -9.40 23.94 -2.79
N GLU A 595 -10.17 23.36 -3.71
CA GLU A 595 -11.54 23.77 -3.99
C GLU A 595 -12.32 22.57 -4.53
N TYR A 596 -13.65 22.66 -4.50
CA TYR A 596 -14.54 21.67 -5.10
C TYR A 596 -14.22 21.42 -6.57
N ALA A 597 -14.13 20.15 -6.96
CA ALA A 597 -13.64 19.77 -8.29
C ALA A 597 -14.69 19.90 -9.41
N LEU A 598 -15.95 20.16 -9.07
CA LEU A 598 -17.11 20.06 -9.98
C LEU A 598 -17.25 18.68 -10.62
N SER A 599 -16.80 17.65 -9.91
CA SER A 599 -16.94 16.25 -10.26
C SER A 599 -17.07 15.42 -8.99
N ALA A 600 -17.72 14.26 -9.08
CA ALA A 600 -17.80 13.33 -7.97
C ALA A 600 -17.46 11.91 -8.44
N SER A 601 -16.56 11.24 -7.71
CA SER A 601 -16.23 9.83 -7.92
C SER A 601 -17.36 8.91 -7.47
N ASN A 602 -18.21 9.38 -6.55
CA ASN A 602 -19.42 8.70 -6.11
C ASN A 602 -20.65 9.38 -6.71
N ILE A 603 -21.61 8.59 -7.18
CA ILE A 603 -22.84 9.13 -7.78
C ILE A 603 -23.63 10.00 -6.80
N ASP A 604 -23.59 9.66 -5.52
CA ASP A 604 -24.24 10.38 -4.41
C ASP A 604 -23.72 11.81 -4.20
N GLY A 605 -22.59 12.18 -4.85
CA GLY A 605 -22.01 13.52 -4.80
C GLY A 605 -22.46 14.45 -5.94
N TYR A 606 -23.10 13.92 -7.00
CA TYR A 606 -23.60 14.77 -8.09
C TYR A 606 -24.73 15.74 -7.70
N PRO A 607 -25.61 15.44 -6.74
CA PRO A 607 -26.56 16.43 -6.23
C PRO A 607 -25.85 17.70 -5.72
N HIS A 608 -24.71 17.55 -5.05
CA HIS A 608 -23.89 18.69 -4.62
C HIS A 608 -23.32 19.48 -5.82
N VAL A 609 -22.80 18.80 -6.85
CA VAL A 609 -22.32 19.46 -8.08
C VAL A 609 -23.43 20.29 -8.74
N LEU A 610 -24.63 19.71 -8.87
CA LEU A 610 -25.78 20.41 -9.43
C LEU A 610 -26.21 21.58 -8.54
N ALA A 611 -26.16 21.41 -7.22
CA ALA A 611 -26.54 22.45 -6.27
C ALA A 611 -25.67 23.69 -6.38
N VAL A 612 -24.34 23.55 -6.37
CA VAL A 612 -23.45 24.74 -6.48
C VAL A 612 -23.60 25.44 -7.84
N LEU A 613 -23.84 24.71 -8.93
CA LEU A 613 -24.10 25.29 -10.24
C LEU A 613 -25.44 26.04 -10.26
N ALA A 614 -26.49 25.48 -9.65
CA ALA A 614 -27.78 26.15 -9.52
C ALA A 614 -27.67 27.43 -8.68
N GLN A 615 -26.93 27.40 -7.57
CA GLN A 615 -26.68 28.60 -6.75
C GLN A 615 -25.92 29.66 -7.53
N ALA A 616 -24.87 29.30 -8.27
CA ALA A 616 -24.14 30.25 -9.09
C ALA A 616 -25.02 30.88 -10.19
N MET A 617 -25.92 30.10 -10.80
CA MET A 617 -26.88 30.61 -11.77
C MET A 617 -27.91 31.55 -11.15
N ILE A 618 -28.28 31.37 -9.89
CA ILE A 618 -29.13 32.33 -9.17
C ILE A 618 -28.32 33.58 -8.80
N GLU A 619 -27.07 33.40 -8.38
CA GLU A 619 -26.20 34.48 -7.92
C GLU A 619 -25.94 35.53 -9.00
N VAL A 620 -25.77 35.14 -10.26
CA VAL A 620 -25.48 36.09 -11.35
C VAL A 620 -26.58 37.15 -11.55
N HIS A 621 -27.77 36.93 -10.98
CA HIS A 621 -28.88 37.89 -10.98
C HIS A 621 -28.95 38.77 -9.73
N LYS A 622 -28.14 38.50 -8.71
CA LYS A 622 -28.03 39.33 -7.50
C LYS A 622 -27.05 40.47 -7.72
N ASP A 623 -27.18 41.51 -6.91
CA ASP A 623 -26.23 42.63 -6.88
C ASP A 623 -24.90 42.14 -6.31
N ALA A 624 -23.86 42.07 -7.15
CA ALA A 624 -22.56 41.52 -6.80
C ALA A 624 -21.89 42.23 -5.61
N GLU A 625 -22.19 43.51 -5.37
CA GLU A 625 -21.62 44.29 -4.27
C GLU A 625 -22.39 44.11 -2.95
N LYS A 626 -23.66 43.71 -3.02
CA LYS A 626 -24.54 43.55 -1.85
C LYS A 626 -24.84 42.10 -1.48
N SER A 627 -24.49 41.15 -2.35
CA SER A 627 -24.80 39.75 -2.13
C SER A 627 -23.99 39.16 -0.98
N GLU A 628 -24.69 38.52 -0.06
CA GLU A 628 -24.14 37.76 1.07
C GLU A 628 -24.24 36.24 0.82
N SER A 629 -24.45 35.81 -0.43
CA SER A 629 -24.49 34.38 -0.77
C SER A 629 -23.16 33.69 -0.45
N ASN A 630 -23.23 32.43 0.00
CA ASN A 630 -22.04 31.60 0.20
C ASN A 630 -21.36 31.28 -1.13
N VAL A 631 -22.10 30.67 -2.08
CA VAL A 631 -21.60 30.34 -3.41
C VAL A 631 -21.80 31.54 -4.34
N ARG A 632 -20.68 32.15 -4.76
CA ARG A 632 -20.67 33.35 -5.62
C ARG A 632 -19.97 33.15 -6.95
N THR A 633 -18.75 32.62 -6.93
CA THR A 633 -17.95 32.37 -8.13
C THR A 633 -17.55 30.90 -8.23
N VAL A 634 -18.26 30.15 -9.07
CA VAL A 634 -17.96 28.73 -9.30
C VAL A 634 -16.91 28.57 -10.40
N LEU A 635 -15.74 28.04 -10.05
CA LEU A 635 -14.63 27.75 -10.96
C LEU A 635 -14.15 26.30 -10.78
N GLY A 636 -14.04 25.57 -11.89
CA GLY A 636 -13.39 24.26 -11.88
C GLY A 636 -11.86 24.33 -11.78
N PRO A 637 -11.19 23.19 -11.56
CA PRO A 637 -9.73 23.07 -11.44
C PRO A 637 -8.94 23.77 -12.56
N GLU A 638 -9.39 23.62 -13.81
CA GLU A 638 -8.75 24.21 -14.98
C GLU A 638 -8.80 25.75 -14.95
N GLY A 639 -9.95 26.31 -14.53
CA GLY A 639 -10.15 27.75 -14.41
C GLY A 639 -9.25 28.36 -13.34
N ILE A 640 -9.20 27.74 -12.15
CA ILE A 640 -8.34 28.18 -11.04
C ILE A 640 -6.86 28.11 -11.45
N SER A 641 -6.44 26.98 -12.04
CA SER A 641 -5.06 26.80 -12.51
C SER A 641 -4.65 27.81 -13.59
N LYS A 642 -5.56 28.14 -14.50
CA LYS A 642 -5.33 29.15 -15.54
C LYS A 642 -5.04 30.52 -14.92
N LEU A 643 -5.84 30.94 -13.93
CA LEU A 643 -5.65 32.23 -13.26
C LEU A 643 -4.35 32.25 -12.43
N GLY A 644 -4.00 31.15 -11.78
CA GLY A 644 -2.70 31.02 -11.09
C GLY A 644 -1.51 31.18 -12.06
N LYS A 645 -1.58 30.55 -13.23
CA LYS A 645 -0.56 30.69 -14.29
C LYS A 645 -0.49 32.11 -14.84
N GLU A 646 -1.63 32.76 -15.06
CA GLU A 646 -1.71 34.15 -15.50
C GLU A 646 -1.07 35.11 -14.48
N ALA A 647 -1.14 34.80 -13.19
CA ALA A 647 -0.46 35.54 -12.14
C ALA A 647 1.04 35.25 -12.02
N GLY A 648 1.59 34.31 -12.81
CA GLY A 648 3.01 33.96 -12.85
C GLY A 648 3.40 32.70 -12.06
N TRP A 649 2.44 31.97 -11.49
CA TRP A 649 2.71 30.75 -10.75
C TRP A 649 2.78 29.50 -11.65
N LEU A 650 3.55 28.49 -11.24
CA LEU A 650 3.66 27.20 -11.93
C LEU A 650 3.02 26.09 -11.11
N VAL A 651 2.15 25.29 -11.75
CA VAL A 651 1.59 24.09 -11.12
C VAL A 651 2.70 23.08 -10.92
N SER A 652 3.04 22.79 -9.66
CA SER A 652 4.07 21.82 -9.29
C SER A 652 3.49 20.42 -9.10
N ARG A 653 2.38 20.32 -8.35
CA ARG A 653 1.68 19.07 -8.05
C ARG A 653 0.20 19.35 -7.89
N GLU A 654 -0.64 18.41 -8.27
CA GLU A 654 -2.07 18.45 -8.05
C GLU A 654 -2.64 17.05 -7.85
N GLY A 655 -3.86 16.97 -7.36
CA GLY A 655 -4.56 15.71 -7.17
C GLY A 655 -5.99 15.91 -6.71
N MET A 656 -6.64 14.79 -6.42
CA MET A 656 -8.02 14.73 -5.95
C MET A 656 -8.07 14.12 -4.56
N ILE A 657 -8.99 14.60 -3.74
CA ILE A 657 -9.40 14.00 -2.48
C ILE A 657 -10.89 13.73 -2.57
N VAL A 658 -11.30 12.50 -2.29
CA VAL A 658 -12.70 12.14 -2.14
C VAL A 658 -13.07 12.36 -0.67
N PRO A 659 -14.00 13.28 -0.35
CA PRO A 659 -14.46 13.48 1.01
C PRO A 659 -15.05 12.23 1.68
N GLU A 660 -14.89 12.17 2.99
CA GLU A 660 -15.59 11.20 3.83
C GLU A 660 -17.11 11.37 3.67
N LYS A 661 -17.87 10.29 3.81
CA LYS A 661 -19.32 10.27 3.51
C LYS A 661 -20.12 11.23 4.37
N GLU A 662 -19.67 11.44 5.59
CA GLU A 662 -20.31 12.33 6.55
C GLU A 662 -19.79 13.77 6.47
N GLN A 663 -18.99 14.12 5.45
CA GLN A 663 -18.73 15.53 5.19
C GLN A 663 -20.02 16.22 4.72
N GLU A 664 -20.41 17.25 5.46
CA GLU A 664 -21.77 17.82 5.40
C GLU A 664 -21.98 18.86 4.30
N ASP A 665 -20.92 19.40 3.67
CA ASP A 665 -21.03 20.51 2.71
C ASP A 665 -22.05 20.21 1.60
N GLY A 666 -22.01 19.01 1.02
CA GLY A 666 -22.98 18.62 0.00
C GLY A 666 -24.43 18.63 0.46
N ARG A 667 -24.67 18.35 1.74
CA ARG A 667 -26.02 18.38 2.32
C ARG A 667 -26.49 19.80 2.57
N TRP A 668 -25.59 20.67 3.04
CA TRP A 668 -25.86 22.09 3.25
C TRP A 668 -26.18 22.78 1.92
N GLU A 669 -25.36 22.58 0.88
CA GLU A 669 -25.56 23.24 -0.41
C GLU A 669 -26.81 22.72 -1.14
N VAL A 670 -27.09 21.42 -1.06
CA VAL A 670 -28.35 20.86 -1.59
C VAL A 670 -29.55 21.40 -0.83
N GLY A 671 -29.48 21.45 0.51
CA GLY A 671 -30.52 22.03 1.35
C GLY A 671 -30.83 23.47 0.96
N ALA A 672 -29.80 24.32 0.86
CA ALA A 672 -29.93 25.72 0.47
C ALA A 672 -30.62 25.90 -0.89
N VAL A 673 -30.29 25.06 -1.89
CA VAL A 673 -30.96 25.12 -3.20
C VAL A 673 -32.42 24.70 -3.12
N LEU A 674 -32.74 23.68 -2.32
CA LEU A 674 -34.11 23.20 -2.17
C LEU A 674 -35.01 24.21 -1.45
N GLU A 675 -34.44 25.06 -0.59
CA GLU A 675 -35.16 26.12 0.14
C GLU A 675 -35.63 27.28 -0.76
N TYR A 676 -34.97 27.56 -1.90
CA TYR A 676 -35.41 28.62 -2.81
C TYR A 676 -36.83 28.40 -3.30
N THR A 677 -37.75 29.31 -3.00
CA THR A 677 -39.13 29.21 -3.47
C THR A 677 -39.24 29.60 -4.95
N GLU A 678 -40.27 29.10 -5.65
CA GLU A 678 -40.55 29.53 -7.03
C GLU A 678 -40.75 31.05 -7.11
N VAL A 679 -41.38 31.65 -6.10
CA VAL A 679 -41.60 33.10 -6.01
C VAL A 679 -40.29 33.89 -5.92
N GLU A 680 -39.30 33.39 -5.18
CA GLU A 680 -37.98 34.02 -5.11
C GLU A 680 -37.23 33.93 -6.44
N ILE A 681 -37.28 32.77 -7.09
CA ILE A 681 -36.69 32.57 -8.43
C ILE A 681 -37.36 33.49 -9.44
N ASP A 682 -38.69 33.56 -9.45
CA ASP A 682 -39.47 34.43 -10.34
C ASP A 682 -39.15 35.92 -10.14
N ARG A 683 -38.88 36.33 -8.90
CA ARG A 683 -38.51 37.71 -8.57
C ARG A 683 -37.09 38.05 -9.00
N LEU A 684 -36.14 37.12 -8.85
CA LEU A 684 -34.73 37.35 -9.15
C LEU A 684 -34.44 37.22 -10.66
N ILE A 685 -35.15 36.35 -11.37
CA ILE A 685 -34.77 35.90 -12.72
C ILE A 685 -35.90 36.21 -13.69
N LEU A 686 -35.73 37.24 -14.50
CA LEU A 686 -36.78 37.77 -15.36
C LEU A 686 -36.96 36.98 -16.67
N ASP A 687 -35.89 36.38 -17.20
CA ASP A 687 -35.95 35.56 -18.43
C ASP A 687 -36.58 34.19 -18.13
N GLU A 688 -37.62 33.84 -18.89
CA GLU A 688 -38.38 32.60 -18.68
C GLU A 688 -37.58 31.32 -18.98
N ARG A 689 -36.57 31.39 -19.87
CA ARG A 689 -35.72 30.25 -20.21
C ARG A 689 -34.71 30.00 -19.11
N GLU A 690 -34.14 31.05 -18.52
CA GLU A 690 -33.27 30.95 -17.36
C GLU A 690 -34.00 30.35 -16.16
N ARG A 691 -35.23 30.81 -15.88
CA ARG A 691 -36.11 30.20 -14.86
C ARG A 691 -36.36 28.72 -15.14
N ALA A 692 -36.68 28.35 -16.37
CA ALA A 692 -36.92 26.96 -16.75
C ALA A 692 -35.68 26.08 -16.51
N VAL A 693 -34.47 26.58 -16.80
CA VAL A 693 -33.21 25.87 -16.54
C VAL A 693 -33.00 25.66 -15.04
N ILE A 694 -33.18 26.70 -14.21
CA ILE A 694 -32.95 26.60 -12.76
C ILE A 694 -33.99 25.70 -12.10
N ASN A 695 -35.26 25.82 -12.49
CA ASN A 695 -36.31 24.91 -12.01
C ASN A 695 -36.05 23.47 -12.46
N GLY A 696 -35.53 23.26 -13.67
CA GLY A 696 -35.06 21.95 -14.14
C GLY A 696 -33.91 21.37 -13.30
N MET A 697 -32.90 22.18 -12.97
CA MET A 697 -31.80 21.78 -12.08
C MET A 697 -32.32 21.45 -10.68
N LYS A 698 -33.19 22.29 -10.11
CA LYS A 698 -33.80 22.07 -8.80
C LYS A 698 -34.64 20.78 -8.77
N GLY A 699 -35.42 20.53 -9.82
CA GLY A 699 -36.17 19.28 -9.99
C GLY A 699 -35.25 18.06 -10.09
N SER A 700 -34.15 18.16 -10.83
CA SER A 700 -33.13 17.10 -10.91
C SER A 700 -32.50 16.82 -9.55
N ILE A 701 -32.16 17.86 -8.78
CA ILE A 701 -31.59 17.73 -7.43
C ILE A 701 -32.61 17.04 -6.51
N SER A 702 -33.87 17.48 -6.51
CA SER A 702 -34.94 16.87 -5.70
C SER A 702 -35.11 15.39 -6.03
N ARG A 703 -35.16 15.04 -7.32
CA ARG A 703 -35.25 13.65 -7.79
C ARG A 703 -34.08 12.81 -7.29
N SER A 704 -32.84 13.30 -7.44
CA SER A 704 -31.66 12.58 -6.97
C SER A 704 -31.65 12.42 -5.45
N VAL A 705 -32.09 13.44 -4.71
CA VAL A 705 -32.23 13.35 -3.25
C VAL A 705 -33.27 12.31 -2.83
N GLU A 706 -34.41 12.24 -3.53
CA GLU A 706 -35.44 11.21 -3.30
C GLU A 706 -34.90 9.80 -3.57
N GLU A 707 -34.18 9.61 -4.68
CA GLU A 707 -33.57 8.32 -5.05
C GLU A 707 -32.50 7.88 -4.02
N LEU A 708 -31.78 8.84 -3.45
CA LEU A 708 -30.84 8.58 -2.36
C LEU A 708 -31.52 8.33 -1.01
N GLY A 709 -32.84 8.53 -0.87
CA GLY A 709 -33.55 8.37 0.40
C GLY A 709 -33.40 9.56 1.36
N GLY A 710 -33.17 10.76 0.83
CA GLY A 710 -33.16 12.04 1.54
C GLY A 710 -31.80 12.75 1.58
N VAL A 711 -31.81 14.04 1.93
CA VAL A 711 -30.63 14.93 1.90
C VAL A 711 -29.47 14.40 2.75
N LYS A 712 -29.77 13.68 3.84
CA LYS A 712 -28.77 13.02 4.70
C LYS A 712 -27.84 12.04 3.99
N ASN A 713 -28.24 11.53 2.83
CA ASN A 713 -27.47 10.57 2.04
C ASN A 713 -26.69 11.22 0.90
N VAL A 714 -26.84 12.54 0.70
CA VAL A 714 -26.00 13.30 -0.23
C VAL A 714 -24.57 13.35 0.31
N ARG A 715 -23.61 13.06 -0.56
CA ARG A 715 -22.18 13.19 -0.27
C ARG A 715 -21.65 14.53 -0.78
N THR A 716 -20.57 14.99 -0.15
CA THR A 716 -19.79 16.10 -0.71
C THR A 716 -19.07 15.64 -1.98
N MET A 717 -19.05 16.48 -3.02
CA MET A 717 -18.33 16.20 -4.26
C MET A 717 -16.82 16.13 -4.04
N ASP A 718 -16.07 15.63 -5.03
CA ASP A 718 -14.62 15.50 -4.89
C ASP A 718 -13.97 16.88 -4.77
N VAL A 719 -12.83 16.92 -4.10
CA VAL A 719 -12.05 18.14 -3.87
C VAL A 719 -10.75 18.05 -4.65
N TRP A 720 -10.52 19.03 -5.51
CA TRP A 720 -9.26 19.17 -6.20
C TRP A 720 -8.30 20.00 -5.35
N TRP A 721 -7.03 19.62 -5.33
CA TRP A 721 -5.98 20.39 -4.67
C TRP A 721 -4.77 20.55 -5.60
N THR A 722 -4.06 21.65 -5.43
CA THR A 722 -2.81 21.94 -6.15
C THR A 722 -1.80 22.65 -5.28
N VAL A 723 -0.53 22.54 -5.66
CA VAL A 723 0.58 23.34 -5.14
C VAL A 723 1.17 24.12 -6.31
N LEU A 724 1.07 25.43 -6.22
CA LEU A 724 1.62 26.38 -7.17
C LEU A 724 2.96 26.89 -6.63
N ASN A 725 4.03 26.80 -7.41
CA ASN A 725 5.37 27.28 -7.04
C ASN A 725 5.73 28.51 -7.85
N ARG A 726 6.56 29.36 -7.25
CA ARG A 726 7.22 30.44 -7.97
C ARG A 726 8.25 29.84 -8.95
N PRO A 727 8.38 30.36 -10.18
CA PRO A 727 9.51 30.03 -11.05
C PRO A 727 10.84 30.38 -10.37
N GLU A 728 11.86 29.55 -10.54
CA GLU A 728 13.23 29.81 -10.06
C GLU A 728 13.90 30.98 -10.78
#